data_AF-A0A2R2ML32-F1
#
_entry.id   AF-A0A2R2ML32-F1
#
_cell.length_a   1.000
_cell.length_b   1.000
_cell.length_c   1.000
_cell.angle_alpha   90.00
_cell.angle_beta   90.00
_cell.angle_gamma   90.00
#
_symmetry.space_group_name_H-M   'P 1'
#
loop_
_entity.id
_entity.type
_entity.pdbx_description
1 polymer ?
#
loop_
_entity_poly.entity_id
_entity_poly.type
_entity_poly.pdbx_seq_one_letter_code
_entity_poly.pdbx_strand_id
1 'polypeptide(L)'
;MKNQKHALLVLAVICSVLRPYAVAKAQRNEVPINCASENKQHQTCSVVDQGAILSVSLHRQLSNSECVESSTFGIDYNIHTGSMWVSNGCRGDFIVTTVSCDLGWMYFNGQCYKRVEANYSWLQAFDNCIEHGAHLASIHSRAEQDFLVENVLNGASGRYWSGLHLFSGHWWWQDRPEPVDFNTTFSNWMNNKGEISELNGRCMVLKGSNWKWEDRRCHDSQNSLCQISVCGSGQMLNQSTACELDHNILSSNSSYPGSAFDPGDLKDRMPYHNISLGLTPPPDEHLYLINTSPVRTGEEVTFLLFAEAASGGSYISDMGSGGQTWVDIPVPTDNQSLHQLIPTWVHLPFDPADALISAFTHTFSEAGTYDVQAKRNASGEYSQLVVVTRVVIQHTLCLPPPVIIRGGGLGINATMPYHKKDRISLTGNINITCSDVKRSSFHWSVYTVGRAQDIIDQSNMLLLPDSVATSKPHLDLPRYTLPAGMYVAELQVTLHTSTDIVISLNQTWFTVVPSTILNAVITGGSMVTVGSEQVIRINASLSGDPDVKGVDTQLKFQWFCTLESQDFPENLTAETGSSGGCTGQGYSIGGNSSVLELPPGILPAGQSYVFRALVTKDGHSPASADQQVKVMAGEPPQVRITCRQNCDTYLNPSQRLSLTTSCDRCLDLDTLTYTWSLVPQSLTNTRQALDWRLDTMTGGNKKNLVVRENVFSADVEETYSLRLEAYSRSSGSTGQTEYQFSTNSPPTAGQCTVSPSQGTVLVTKFSIQCTGFLDSHLPLHYEYRAKVNNREGLLYSGLESTMPASFLPLGDKRRGYRLDLMVTVKDSFGASTFMELFAKVEEGQMDNTALTGLTSGENSTLSTLLLSGDTSAATQLISSVTSLLNSQSEKQTDTPGVSKLERQQLRTSLVESLLTVEVETVESLQQTSAALESITQVTEELSAEAQVSAATACKELSAFLTSEAGAELDTKTLEDTAGMIVSGLSNVMTAATPLVSSVNGSQGDTRPSGDISQEDLELSKNVTLATMTALQDVKSAVLRTKVTGEEPTVVSTDSLSMALSKETPQDLMGGTVTDSGSSSTDVSSTSRVEFPPSLPLNTSLIDEVDIEVSADFFFLDRACALFCISKWKT
;
A
#
# COMPACT_ATOMS: atom_id res chain seq x y z
N MET A 1 -51.34 -27.56 38.76
CA MET A 1 -52.45 -26.86 39.48
C MET A 1 -52.08 -25.40 39.66
N LYS A 2 -53.07 -24.49 39.72
CA LYS A 2 -52.99 -23.01 39.83
C LYS A 2 -51.63 -22.39 40.24
N ASN A 3 -50.97 -21.68 39.31
CA ASN A 3 -50.38 -20.32 39.49
C ASN A 3 -49.52 -19.84 38.28
N GLN A 4 -50.13 -19.68 37.10
CA GLN A 4 -49.52 -18.96 35.96
C GLN A 4 -50.61 -18.25 35.12
N LYS A 5 -51.12 -17.10 35.58
CA LYS A 5 -52.03 -16.21 34.82
C LYS A 5 -51.92 -14.73 35.20
N HIS A 6 -50.70 -14.17 35.30
CA HIS A 6 -50.49 -12.71 35.39
C HIS A 6 -49.25 -12.17 34.64
N ALA A 7 -48.32 -13.02 34.20
CA ALA A 7 -47.12 -12.60 33.44
C ALA A 7 -47.36 -12.34 31.93
N LEU A 8 -48.58 -12.56 31.42
CA LEU A 8 -48.87 -12.65 29.98
C LEU A 8 -49.64 -11.45 29.40
N LEU A 9 -49.86 -10.38 30.18
CA LEU A 9 -50.55 -9.16 29.70
C LEU A 9 -49.65 -7.92 29.58
N VAL A 10 -48.45 -7.92 30.18
CA VAL A 10 -47.48 -6.80 30.07
C VAL A 10 -46.66 -6.90 28.77
N LEU A 11 -46.43 -8.11 28.26
CA LEU A 11 -45.70 -8.36 27.01
C LEU A 11 -46.45 -7.96 25.72
N ALA A 12 -47.76 -7.67 25.81
CA ALA A 12 -48.58 -7.35 24.63
C ALA A 12 -48.70 -5.85 24.32
N VAL A 13 -48.26 -4.96 25.22
CA VAL A 13 -48.38 -3.49 25.05
C VAL A 13 -47.03 -2.80 24.83
N ILE A 14 -45.93 -3.41 25.28
CA ILE A 14 -44.57 -2.90 25.03
C ILE A 14 -44.08 -3.23 23.60
N CYS A 15 -44.69 -4.22 22.95
CA CYS A 15 -44.32 -4.64 21.59
C CYS A 15 -44.98 -3.82 20.45
N SER A 16 -45.61 -2.68 20.76
CA SER A 16 -46.34 -1.85 19.78
C SER A 16 -45.89 -0.39 19.66
N VAL A 17 -44.85 0.03 20.39
CA VAL A 17 -44.29 1.41 20.31
C VAL A 17 -42.77 1.45 20.05
N LEU A 18 -42.11 0.29 19.99
CA LEU A 18 -40.76 0.17 19.43
C LEU A 18 -40.79 -0.81 18.25
N ARG A 19 -41.18 -0.30 17.07
CA ARG A 19 -40.67 -0.86 15.83
C ARG A 19 -39.27 -0.27 15.64
N PRO A 20 -38.19 -1.06 15.59
CA PRO A 20 -36.96 -0.56 15.00
C PRO A 20 -37.28 -0.18 13.55
N TYR A 21 -36.83 1.00 13.11
CA TYR A 21 -36.85 1.33 11.69
C TYR A 21 -35.98 0.31 10.98
N ALA A 22 -36.59 -0.43 10.05
CA ALA A 22 -35.87 -1.40 9.23
C ALA A 22 -35.05 -0.62 8.20
N VAL A 23 -33.75 -0.49 8.46
CA VAL A 23 -32.76 -0.02 7.49
C VAL A 23 -32.89 -0.86 6.23
N ALA A 24 -33.01 -0.22 5.07
CA ALA A 24 -33.14 -0.93 3.81
C ALA A 24 -31.80 -1.59 3.43
N LYS A 25 -31.82 -2.88 3.11
CA LYS A 25 -30.63 -3.66 2.77
C LYS A 25 -30.72 -4.20 1.35
N ALA A 26 -29.62 -4.08 0.61
CA ALA A 26 -29.33 -4.99 -0.48
C ALA A 26 -28.62 -6.21 0.10
N GLN A 27 -29.14 -7.42 -0.15
CA GLN A 27 -28.48 -8.65 0.28
C GLN A 27 -27.88 -9.38 -0.91
N ARG A 28 -26.59 -9.72 -0.82
CA ARG A 28 -25.96 -10.74 -1.66
C ARG A 28 -26.25 -12.10 -1.03
N ASN A 29 -26.88 -12.99 -1.78
CA ASN A 29 -27.13 -14.37 -1.38
C ASN A 29 -26.40 -15.33 -2.34
N GLU A 30 -25.73 -16.33 -1.79
CA GLU A 30 -25.21 -17.47 -2.57
C GLU A 30 -26.22 -18.61 -2.50
N VAL A 31 -26.78 -18.96 -3.65
CA VAL A 31 -27.89 -19.91 -3.76
C VAL A 31 -27.39 -21.16 -4.49
N PRO A 32 -27.25 -22.31 -3.82
CA PRO A 32 -26.92 -23.56 -4.49
C PRO A 32 -28.13 -24.04 -5.31
N ILE A 33 -27.95 -24.17 -6.63
CA ILE A 33 -28.97 -24.61 -7.58
C ILE A 33 -28.46 -25.82 -8.36
N ASN A 34 -29.17 -26.94 -8.23
CA ASN A 34 -28.97 -28.08 -9.11
C ASN A 34 -29.67 -27.81 -10.46
N CYS A 35 -28.93 -27.81 -11.56
CA CYS A 35 -29.47 -27.52 -12.89
C CYS A 35 -28.95 -28.54 -13.92
N ALA A 36 -29.83 -29.01 -14.80
CA ALA A 36 -29.54 -30.16 -15.67
C ALA A 36 -30.11 -30.02 -17.10
N SER A 37 -29.23 -30.12 -18.10
CA SER A 37 -29.59 -30.24 -19.52
C SER A 37 -30.02 -31.67 -19.84
N GLU A 38 -31.31 -31.95 -19.69
CA GLU A 38 -31.89 -33.23 -20.12
C GLU A 38 -31.91 -33.34 -21.65
N ASN A 39 -31.60 -34.55 -22.16
CA ASN A 39 -31.57 -34.87 -23.60
C ASN A 39 -30.71 -33.93 -24.46
N LYS A 40 -29.71 -33.26 -23.86
CA LYS A 40 -28.85 -32.22 -24.47
C LYS A 40 -29.57 -30.95 -24.94
N GLN A 41 -30.83 -30.74 -24.54
CA GLN A 41 -31.55 -29.51 -24.89
C GLN A 41 -31.19 -28.36 -23.95
N HIS A 42 -31.37 -27.13 -24.43
CA HIS A 42 -31.25 -25.94 -23.60
C HIS A 42 -32.40 -25.92 -22.59
N GLN A 43 -32.08 -25.78 -21.31
CA GLN A 43 -33.03 -25.77 -20.18
C GLN A 43 -32.75 -24.53 -19.33
N THR A 44 -33.81 -23.85 -18.88
CA THR A 44 -33.73 -22.72 -17.97
C THR A 44 -34.09 -23.15 -16.55
N CYS A 45 -33.26 -22.76 -15.58
CA CYS A 45 -33.49 -22.97 -14.16
C CYS A 45 -33.81 -21.62 -13.50
N SER A 46 -35.05 -21.50 -13.03
CA SER A 46 -35.62 -20.27 -12.48
C SER A 46 -35.10 -19.95 -11.08
N VAL A 47 -34.72 -18.69 -10.83
CA VAL A 47 -34.17 -18.19 -9.54
C VAL A 47 -35.12 -17.16 -8.88
N VAL A 48 -36.38 -17.18 -9.32
CA VAL A 48 -37.33 -16.04 -9.33
C VAL A 48 -37.67 -15.46 -7.95
N ASP A 49 -37.55 -16.24 -6.87
CA ASP A 49 -37.90 -15.80 -5.51
C ASP A 49 -36.71 -15.24 -4.69
N GLN A 50 -35.51 -15.09 -5.27
CA GLN A 50 -34.28 -14.75 -4.51
C GLN A 50 -33.46 -13.54 -5.04
N GLY A 51 -33.97 -12.80 -6.03
CA GLY A 51 -33.34 -11.55 -6.52
C GLY A 51 -32.70 -11.66 -7.90
N ALA A 52 -32.13 -10.55 -8.38
CA ALA A 52 -31.46 -10.47 -9.68
C ALA A 52 -30.10 -11.18 -9.65
N ILE A 53 -29.78 -11.97 -10.67
CA ILE A 53 -28.53 -12.75 -10.71
C ILE A 53 -27.34 -11.84 -11.04
N LEU A 54 -26.32 -11.85 -10.17
CA LEU A 54 -25.00 -11.24 -10.39
C LEU A 54 -24.06 -12.17 -11.18
N SER A 55 -23.96 -13.43 -10.76
CA SER A 55 -23.05 -14.42 -11.33
C SER A 55 -23.58 -15.84 -11.12
N VAL A 56 -23.07 -16.80 -11.90
CA VAL A 56 -23.30 -18.23 -11.72
C VAL A 56 -21.99 -18.98 -11.87
N SER A 57 -21.57 -19.71 -10.85
CA SER A 57 -20.37 -20.55 -10.90
C SER A 57 -20.74 -22.02 -10.83
N LEU A 58 -19.96 -22.88 -11.49
CA LEU A 58 -20.09 -24.32 -11.35
C LEU A 58 -19.39 -24.75 -10.05
N HIS A 59 -20.16 -25.17 -9.05
CA HIS A 59 -19.61 -25.65 -7.78
C HIS A 59 -19.23 -27.13 -7.85
N ARG A 60 -20.01 -27.95 -8.56
CA ARG A 60 -19.70 -29.37 -8.79
C ARG A 60 -20.33 -29.89 -10.07
N GLN A 61 -19.52 -30.45 -10.98
CA GLN A 61 -20.05 -31.10 -12.19
C GLN A 61 -20.65 -32.48 -11.87
N LEU A 62 -21.84 -32.76 -12.41
CA LEU A 62 -22.59 -34.02 -12.26
C LEU A 62 -22.79 -34.75 -13.61
N SER A 63 -22.25 -34.20 -14.70
CA SER A 63 -22.26 -34.76 -16.04
C SER A 63 -20.85 -35.12 -16.52
N ASN A 64 -20.75 -36.17 -17.33
CA ASN A 64 -19.55 -36.47 -18.12
C ASN A 64 -19.43 -35.56 -19.36
N SER A 65 -20.43 -34.71 -19.61
CA SER A 65 -20.39 -33.63 -20.59
C SER A 65 -20.01 -32.34 -19.89
N GLU A 66 -19.11 -31.59 -20.49
CA GLU A 66 -18.43 -30.43 -19.89
C GLU A 66 -19.40 -29.26 -19.64
N CYS A 67 -19.32 -28.70 -18.44
CA CYS A 67 -20.04 -27.50 -18.02
C CYS A 67 -19.07 -26.31 -18.08
N VAL A 68 -19.18 -25.51 -19.15
CA VAL A 68 -18.34 -24.35 -19.44
C VAL A 68 -19.22 -23.10 -19.46
N GLU A 69 -18.81 -22.07 -18.72
CA GLU A 69 -19.57 -20.82 -18.62
C GLU A 69 -19.69 -20.13 -19.98
N SER A 70 -20.82 -19.45 -20.22
CA SER A 70 -21.25 -18.87 -21.50
C SER A 70 -21.42 -19.84 -22.67
N SER A 71 -20.96 -21.09 -22.57
CA SER A 71 -20.97 -22.08 -23.67
C SER A 71 -21.98 -23.22 -23.46
N THR A 72 -21.99 -23.83 -22.27
CA THR A 72 -22.95 -24.88 -21.89
C THR A 72 -23.73 -24.57 -20.61
N PHE A 73 -23.41 -23.48 -19.91
CA PHE A 73 -24.32 -22.83 -18.95
C PHE A 73 -24.12 -21.30 -18.92
N GLY A 74 -25.08 -20.55 -18.37
CA GLY A 74 -24.97 -19.09 -18.26
C GLY A 74 -26.22 -18.43 -17.68
N ILE A 75 -26.34 -17.10 -17.84
CA ILE A 75 -27.47 -16.29 -17.36
C ILE A 75 -28.31 -15.82 -18.56
N ASP A 76 -29.63 -15.76 -18.42
CA ASP A 76 -30.55 -15.09 -19.34
C ASP A 76 -30.94 -13.71 -18.78
N TYR A 77 -30.50 -12.67 -19.47
CA TYR A 77 -30.70 -11.27 -19.08
C TYR A 77 -32.01 -10.64 -19.61
N ASN A 78 -32.80 -11.36 -20.43
CA ASN A 78 -33.95 -10.77 -21.14
C ASN A 78 -35.32 -10.99 -20.48
N ILE A 79 -35.38 -11.55 -19.27
CA ILE A 79 -36.65 -11.78 -18.55
C ILE A 79 -36.55 -11.23 -17.12
N HIS A 80 -37.52 -10.41 -16.74
CA HIS A 80 -37.52 -9.44 -15.61
C HIS A 80 -37.40 -10.02 -14.17
N THR A 81 -36.86 -11.23 -13.97
CA THR A 81 -36.61 -11.83 -12.64
C THR A 81 -35.32 -12.65 -12.54
N GLY A 82 -34.51 -12.75 -13.60
CA GLY A 82 -33.24 -13.49 -13.58
C GLY A 82 -33.42 -15.01 -13.67
N SER A 83 -32.81 -15.63 -14.67
CA SER A 83 -32.79 -17.10 -14.84
C SER A 83 -31.40 -17.55 -15.25
N MET A 84 -30.96 -18.70 -14.76
CA MET A 84 -29.78 -19.37 -15.31
C MET A 84 -30.21 -20.41 -16.35
N TRP A 85 -29.31 -20.79 -17.26
CA TRP A 85 -29.56 -21.82 -18.26
C TRP A 85 -28.41 -22.83 -18.34
N VAL A 86 -28.72 -24.03 -18.81
CA VAL A 86 -27.77 -25.12 -19.11
C VAL A 86 -28.12 -25.78 -20.45
N SER A 87 -27.14 -26.31 -21.18
CA SER A 87 -27.33 -26.91 -22.49
C SER A 87 -26.34 -28.06 -22.77
N ASN A 88 -26.48 -28.72 -23.93
CA ASN A 88 -25.52 -29.72 -24.45
C ASN A 88 -25.23 -30.94 -23.55
N GLY A 89 -26.04 -31.18 -22.52
CA GLY A 89 -25.90 -32.29 -21.58
C GLY A 89 -25.13 -31.95 -20.30
N CYS A 90 -24.73 -30.68 -20.12
CA CYS A 90 -24.20 -30.17 -18.86
C CYS A 90 -25.23 -30.36 -17.72
N ARG A 91 -24.78 -30.93 -16.60
CA ARG A 91 -25.52 -31.03 -15.35
C ARG A 91 -24.56 -30.75 -14.21
N GLY A 92 -24.96 -29.92 -13.26
CA GLY A 92 -24.10 -29.53 -12.15
C GLY A 92 -24.90 -29.01 -10.96
N ASP A 93 -24.22 -28.99 -9.82
CA ASP A 93 -24.56 -28.09 -8.73
C ASP A 93 -23.84 -26.77 -9.01
N PHE A 94 -24.62 -25.69 -9.12
CA PHE A 94 -24.13 -24.34 -9.38
C PHE A 94 -24.35 -23.47 -8.16
N ILE A 95 -23.50 -22.48 -7.92
CA ILE A 95 -23.77 -21.40 -6.97
C ILE A 95 -24.17 -20.18 -7.79
N VAL A 96 -25.40 -19.72 -7.56
CA VAL A 96 -25.92 -18.49 -8.17
C VAL A 96 -25.85 -17.39 -7.13
N THR A 97 -25.13 -16.32 -7.46
CA THR A 97 -25.08 -15.12 -6.62
C THR A 97 -26.23 -14.21 -7.01
N THR A 98 -27.11 -13.86 -6.08
CA THR A 98 -28.23 -12.92 -6.33
C THR A 98 -28.12 -11.64 -5.51
N VAL A 99 -28.74 -10.56 -6.00
CA VAL A 99 -28.99 -9.29 -5.33
C VAL A 99 -30.48 -9.02 -5.29
N SER A 100 -31.03 -8.83 -4.09
CA SER A 100 -32.39 -8.33 -3.88
C SER A 100 -32.36 -6.96 -3.20
N CYS A 101 -33.07 -5.98 -3.76
CA CYS A 101 -33.46 -4.78 -3.03
C CYS A 101 -34.60 -5.11 -2.06
N ASP A 102 -34.70 -4.38 -0.96
CA ASP A 102 -35.78 -4.56 0.03
C ASP A 102 -37.18 -4.25 -0.51
N LEU A 103 -38.20 -4.77 0.17
CA LEU A 103 -39.60 -4.71 -0.26
C LEU A 103 -40.08 -3.26 -0.51
N GLY A 104 -40.40 -2.96 -1.78
CA GLY A 104 -40.85 -1.63 -2.22
C GLY A 104 -39.75 -0.72 -2.77
N TRP A 105 -38.51 -1.21 -2.90
CA TRP A 105 -37.46 -0.63 -3.72
C TRP A 105 -37.38 -1.35 -5.08
N MET A 106 -36.98 -0.64 -6.13
CA MET A 106 -36.83 -1.19 -7.49
C MET A 106 -35.39 -1.10 -7.97
N TYR A 107 -34.84 -2.21 -8.44
CA TYR A 107 -33.44 -2.31 -8.89
C TYR A 107 -33.26 -1.78 -10.33
N PHE A 108 -32.22 -0.99 -10.55
CA PHE A 108 -31.71 -0.62 -11.87
C PHE A 108 -30.21 -0.33 -11.80
N ASN A 109 -29.42 -0.98 -12.66
CA ASN A 109 -28.00 -0.69 -12.89
C ASN A 109 -27.12 -0.48 -11.62
N GLY A 110 -27.16 -1.42 -10.67
CA GLY A 110 -26.38 -1.33 -9.44
C GLY A 110 -26.95 -0.40 -8.36
N GLN A 111 -28.14 0.18 -8.58
CA GLN A 111 -28.83 1.07 -7.65
C GLN A 111 -30.24 0.52 -7.34
N CYS A 112 -30.76 0.77 -6.14
CA CYS A 112 -32.13 0.49 -5.73
C CYS A 112 -32.86 1.82 -5.50
N TYR A 113 -34.01 2.06 -6.15
CA TYR A 113 -34.75 3.33 -6.08
C TYR A 113 -36.13 3.17 -5.44
N LYS A 114 -36.61 4.21 -4.75
CA LYS A 114 -37.95 4.24 -4.13
C LYS A 114 -38.51 5.66 -4.07
N ARG A 115 -39.83 5.79 -4.24
CA ARG A 115 -40.54 7.06 -3.98
C ARG A 115 -41.09 7.12 -2.56
N VAL A 116 -41.06 8.29 -1.96
CA VAL A 116 -41.61 8.60 -0.64
C VAL A 116 -42.65 9.71 -0.79
N GLU A 117 -43.91 9.40 -0.47
CA GLU A 117 -45.04 10.33 -0.57
C GLU A 117 -45.26 11.07 0.76
N ALA A 118 -44.31 11.94 1.11
CA ALA A 118 -44.34 12.77 2.31
C ALA A 118 -43.92 14.22 1.97
N ASN A 119 -44.69 15.21 2.43
CA ASN A 119 -44.45 16.63 2.12
C ASN A 119 -43.31 17.21 2.97
N TYR A 120 -42.06 16.98 2.55
CA TYR A 120 -40.85 17.41 3.24
C TYR A 120 -40.16 18.60 2.55
N SER A 121 -39.45 19.43 3.32
CA SER A 121 -38.41 20.28 2.73
C SER A 121 -37.33 19.40 2.07
N TRP A 122 -36.50 19.96 1.19
CA TRP A 122 -35.44 19.19 0.54
C TRP A 122 -34.46 18.57 1.55
N LEU A 123 -34.11 19.32 2.61
CA LEU A 123 -33.25 18.80 3.68
C LEU A 123 -33.96 17.69 4.48
N GLN A 124 -35.23 17.88 4.87
CA GLN A 124 -36.01 16.82 5.52
C GLN A 124 -36.21 15.58 4.63
N ALA A 125 -36.25 15.76 3.31
CA ALA A 125 -36.32 14.67 2.35
C ALA A 125 -34.98 13.94 2.20
N PHE A 126 -33.86 14.66 2.29
CA PHE A 126 -32.51 14.10 2.38
C PHE A 126 -32.35 13.30 3.68
N ASP A 127 -32.70 13.90 4.82
CA ASP A 127 -32.67 13.31 6.16
C ASP A 127 -33.62 12.11 6.32
N ASN A 128 -34.59 11.92 5.42
CA ASN A 128 -35.50 10.78 5.37
C ASN A 128 -35.14 9.72 4.31
N CYS A 129 -34.26 10.03 3.35
CA CYS A 129 -33.54 8.99 2.60
C CYS A 129 -32.40 8.42 3.47
N ILE A 130 -31.76 9.28 4.26
CA ILE A 130 -31.17 8.95 5.57
C ILE A 130 -32.31 8.46 6.52
N GLU A 131 -32.00 7.96 7.72
CA GLU A 131 -32.75 6.86 8.40
C GLU A 131 -32.70 5.54 7.60
N HIS A 132 -33.12 5.58 6.33
CA HIS A 132 -33.42 4.42 5.50
C HIS A 132 -32.20 3.79 4.82
N GLY A 133 -31.00 4.34 4.99
CA GLY A 133 -29.77 3.83 4.37
C GLY A 133 -29.58 4.23 2.91
N ALA A 134 -30.30 5.27 2.48
CA ALA A 134 -30.32 5.81 1.13
C ALA A 134 -29.81 7.25 1.09
N HIS A 135 -29.79 7.85 -0.09
CA HIS A 135 -29.73 9.30 -0.28
C HIS A 135 -30.82 9.72 -1.29
N LEU A 136 -31.02 11.01 -1.58
CA LEU A 136 -31.98 11.41 -2.62
C LEU A 136 -31.52 10.87 -3.98
N ALA A 137 -32.44 10.49 -4.86
CA ALA A 137 -32.06 9.92 -6.16
C ALA A 137 -31.29 10.94 -7.03
N SER A 138 -30.25 10.47 -7.70
CA SER A 138 -29.61 11.15 -8.83
C SER A 138 -30.16 10.65 -10.16
N ILE A 139 -29.85 11.36 -11.24
CA ILE A 139 -30.29 11.01 -12.60
C ILE A 139 -29.20 11.42 -13.60
N HIS A 140 -28.34 10.46 -13.94
CA HIS A 140 -27.17 10.67 -14.80
C HIS A 140 -27.42 10.25 -16.26
N SER A 141 -28.51 9.51 -16.55
CA SER A 141 -28.80 9.03 -17.90
C SER A 141 -30.28 9.10 -18.30
N ARG A 142 -30.53 9.04 -19.63
CA ARG A 142 -31.89 8.89 -20.17
C ARG A 142 -32.54 7.55 -19.78
N ALA A 143 -31.78 6.45 -19.79
CA ALA A 143 -32.32 5.14 -19.45
C ALA A 143 -32.80 5.07 -17.99
N GLU A 144 -32.06 5.69 -17.07
CA GLU A 144 -32.42 5.86 -15.67
C GLU A 144 -33.65 6.78 -15.49
N GLN A 145 -33.68 7.92 -16.18
CA GLN A 145 -34.83 8.82 -16.19
C GLN A 145 -36.11 8.12 -16.66
N ASP A 146 -36.02 7.31 -17.72
CA ASP A 146 -37.16 6.60 -18.28
C ASP A 146 -37.57 5.42 -17.36
N PHE A 147 -36.62 4.67 -16.77
CA PHE A 147 -36.87 3.66 -15.75
C PHE A 147 -37.62 4.22 -14.52
N LEU A 148 -37.17 5.35 -13.99
CA LEU A 148 -37.80 6.02 -12.83
C LEU A 148 -39.26 6.40 -13.13
N VAL A 149 -39.56 6.82 -14.35
CA VAL A 149 -40.92 7.20 -14.78
C VAL A 149 -41.82 5.99 -14.96
N GLU A 150 -41.34 4.95 -15.64
CA GLU A 150 -42.14 3.78 -16.00
C GLU A 150 -42.38 2.82 -14.82
N ASN A 151 -41.45 2.76 -13.87
CA ASN A 151 -41.46 1.76 -12.79
C ASN A 151 -41.69 2.41 -11.42
N VAL A 152 -40.82 3.34 -10.99
CA VAL A 152 -40.85 3.90 -9.62
C VAL A 152 -42.00 4.92 -9.45
N LEU A 153 -42.20 5.79 -10.44
CA LEU A 153 -43.22 6.84 -10.45
C LEU A 153 -44.51 6.42 -11.17
N ASN A 154 -44.69 5.13 -11.47
CA ASN A 154 -45.90 4.64 -12.11
C ASN A 154 -47.14 4.92 -11.24
N GLY A 155 -48.16 5.53 -11.84
CA GLY A 155 -49.37 5.99 -11.15
C GLY A 155 -49.19 7.14 -10.15
N ALA A 156 -47.98 7.71 -10.02
CA ALA A 156 -47.72 8.84 -9.14
C ALA A 156 -48.28 10.16 -9.71
N SER A 157 -48.57 11.11 -8.82
CA SER A 157 -48.87 12.50 -9.17
C SER A 157 -48.21 13.45 -8.18
N GLY A 158 -48.04 14.73 -8.56
CA GLY A 158 -47.36 15.73 -7.73
C GLY A 158 -45.93 16.06 -8.19
N ARG A 159 -45.05 16.37 -7.24
CA ARG A 159 -43.64 16.74 -7.45
C ARG A 159 -42.77 15.94 -6.48
N TYR A 160 -41.61 15.48 -6.95
CA TYR A 160 -40.69 14.65 -6.17
C TYR A 160 -39.28 15.25 -6.19
N TRP A 161 -38.72 15.56 -5.01
CA TRP A 161 -37.34 15.96 -4.81
C TRP A 161 -36.36 14.90 -5.31
N SER A 162 -35.26 15.35 -5.90
CA SER A 162 -34.05 14.58 -6.21
C SER A 162 -32.84 15.20 -5.51
N GLY A 163 -31.66 14.58 -5.62
CA GLY A 163 -30.43 15.08 -5.01
C GLY A 163 -29.84 16.37 -5.61
N LEU A 164 -30.44 16.91 -6.68
CA LEU A 164 -29.90 18.06 -7.40
C LEU A 164 -30.30 19.38 -6.71
N HIS A 165 -29.32 20.14 -6.23
CA HIS A 165 -29.52 21.39 -5.48
C HIS A 165 -28.58 22.52 -5.95
N LEU A 166 -28.98 23.77 -5.72
CA LEU A 166 -28.27 24.98 -6.15
C LEU A 166 -27.46 25.55 -4.98
N PHE A 167 -26.13 25.44 -5.10
CA PHE A 167 -25.16 25.95 -4.14
C PHE A 167 -24.07 26.78 -4.86
N SER A 168 -23.81 27.98 -4.33
CA SER A 168 -22.86 28.95 -4.91
C SER A 168 -23.12 29.23 -6.41
N GLY A 169 -24.38 29.43 -6.76
CA GLY A 169 -24.83 29.69 -8.14
C GLY A 169 -24.75 28.50 -9.12
N HIS A 170 -24.26 27.34 -8.68
CA HIS A 170 -24.10 26.13 -9.48
C HIS A 170 -25.01 25.00 -8.98
N TRP A 171 -25.35 24.06 -9.85
CA TRP A 171 -26.16 22.89 -9.50
C TRP A 171 -25.25 21.70 -9.15
N TRP A 172 -25.61 20.94 -8.12
CA TRP A 172 -24.80 19.84 -7.57
C TRP A 172 -25.68 18.62 -7.31
N TRP A 173 -25.21 17.43 -7.71
CA TRP A 173 -25.76 16.16 -7.21
C TRP A 173 -25.01 15.76 -5.93
N GLN A 174 -25.68 15.15 -4.95
CA GLN A 174 -25.04 14.83 -3.66
C GLN A 174 -24.01 13.68 -3.71
N ASP A 175 -23.95 12.95 -4.82
CA ASP A 175 -23.05 11.81 -5.06
C ASP A 175 -21.80 12.20 -5.86
N ARG A 176 -21.66 13.47 -6.24
CA ARG A 176 -20.50 13.97 -7.01
C ARG A 176 -19.79 15.14 -6.34
N PRO A 177 -18.45 15.15 -6.36
CA PRO A 177 -17.64 16.24 -5.79
C PRO A 177 -17.51 17.46 -6.72
N GLU A 178 -18.19 17.49 -7.87
CA GLU A 178 -18.10 18.54 -8.89
C GLU A 178 -19.48 19.08 -9.30
N PRO A 179 -19.60 20.37 -9.66
CA PRO A 179 -20.85 20.97 -10.11
C PRO A 179 -21.26 20.46 -11.49
N VAL A 180 -22.57 20.34 -11.71
CA VAL A 180 -23.18 19.75 -12.91
C VAL A 180 -23.13 20.72 -14.09
N ASP A 181 -22.26 20.45 -15.07
CA ASP A 181 -22.33 21.10 -16.38
C ASP A 181 -23.39 20.45 -17.28
N PHE A 182 -24.58 21.06 -17.35
CA PHE A 182 -25.66 20.62 -18.23
C PHE A 182 -25.39 20.75 -19.74
N ASN A 183 -24.21 21.19 -20.18
CA ASN A 183 -23.80 21.11 -21.58
C ASN A 183 -23.19 19.75 -21.94
N THR A 184 -22.54 19.08 -20.97
CA THR A 184 -21.86 17.79 -21.13
C THR A 184 -22.58 16.63 -20.43
N THR A 185 -23.35 16.92 -19.38
CA THR A 185 -24.14 15.94 -18.61
C THR A 185 -25.61 15.90 -19.03
N PHE A 186 -26.30 14.78 -18.75
CA PHE A 186 -27.72 14.61 -19.05
C PHE A 186 -28.59 15.60 -18.26
N SER A 187 -29.60 16.18 -18.91
CA SER A 187 -30.64 16.94 -18.21
C SER A 187 -32.01 16.87 -18.89
N ASN A 188 -33.07 17.06 -18.10
CA ASN A 188 -34.46 16.96 -18.55
C ASN A 188 -35.32 18.15 -18.07
N TRP A 189 -34.74 19.35 -18.01
CA TRP A 189 -35.40 20.59 -17.57
C TRP A 189 -36.65 20.95 -18.39
N MET A 190 -37.66 21.52 -17.72
CA MET A 190 -38.94 21.89 -18.33
C MET A 190 -38.83 23.11 -19.27
N ASN A 191 -38.01 24.09 -18.90
CA ASN A 191 -37.70 25.29 -19.68
C ASN A 191 -36.17 25.42 -19.81
N ASN A 192 -35.68 26.11 -20.86
CA ASN A 192 -34.25 26.40 -21.00
C ASN A 192 -33.71 27.06 -19.72
N LYS A 193 -32.51 26.64 -19.28
CA LYS A 193 -31.77 26.99 -18.05
C LYS A 193 -32.40 28.14 -17.26
N GLY A 194 -32.85 27.86 -16.02
CA GLY A 194 -33.28 28.91 -15.10
C GLY A 194 -32.17 29.95 -14.97
N GLU A 195 -32.42 31.15 -15.50
CA GLU A 195 -31.46 32.26 -15.46
C GLU A 195 -31.10 32.53 -14.00
N ILE A 196 -29.80 32.57 -13.73
CA ILE A 196 -29.25 32.54 -12.36
C ILE A 196 -29.57 33.88 -11.68
N SER A 197 -30.71 33.94 -11.01
CA SER A 197 -30.96 34.91 -9.95
C SER A 197 -30.07 34.55 -8.77
N GLU A 198 -29.45 35.56 -8.15
CA GLU A 198 -28.39 35.49 -7.12
C GLU A 198 -28.83 34.92 -5.75
N LEU A 199 -29.68 33.89 -5.74
CA LEU A 199 -30.34 33.33 -4.56
C LEU A 199 -29.98 31.84 -4.39
N ASN A 200 -29.05 31.56 -3.48
CA ASN A 200 -28.81 30.22 -2.97
C ASN A 200 -30.10 29.60 -2.37
N GLY A 201 -30.22 28.27 -2.37
CA GLY A 201 -31.37 27.57 -1.78
C GLY A 201 -32.51 27.26 -2.77
N ARG A 202 -32.16 26.97 -4.03
CA ARG A 202 -33.05 26.29 -5.00
C ARG A 202 -32.71 24.81 -5.08
N CYS A 203 -33.70 23.95 -5.24
CA CYS A 203 -33.57 22.49 -5.31
C CYS A 203 -34.45 21.94 -6.45
N MET A 204 -34.13 20.76 -6.99
CA MET A 204 -34.79 20.19 -8.16
C MET A 204 -35.90 19.20 -7.81
N VAL A 205 -37.05 19.32 -8.48
CA VAL A 205 -38.11 18.30 -8.48
C VAL A 205 -38.36 17.72 -9.87
N LEU A 206 -38.76 16.44 -9.93
CA LEU A 206 -39.47 15.90 -11.08
C LEU A 206 -40.95 16.26 -10.98
N LYS A 207 -41.53 16.83 -12.04
CA LYS A 207 -42.91 17.30 -12.08
C LYS A 207 -43.84 16.29 -12.76
N GLY A 208 -44.75 15.68 -12.00
CA GLY A 208 -45.63 14.58 -12.48
C GLY A 208 -46.58 14.88 -13.64
N SER A 209 -46.69 16.14 -14.11
CA SER A 209 -47.42 16.46 -15.34
C SER A 209 -46.70 16.05 -16.63
N ASN A 210 -45.38 15.91 -16.58
CA ASN A 210 -44.52 15.64 -17.76
C ASN A 210 -43.17 14.99 -17.41
N TRP A 211 -42.93 14.68 -16.13
CA TRP A 211 -41.70 14.15 -15.54
C TRP A 211 -40.41 14.90 -15.90
N LYS A 212 -40.55 16.18 -16.24
CA LYS A 212 -39.43 17.10 -16.46
C LYS A 212 -38.99 17.75 -15.15
N TRP A 213 -37.75 18.24 -15.14
CA TRP A 213 -37.15 18.89 -13.98
C TRP A 213 -37.62 20.34 -13.86
N GLU A 214 -37.99 20.76 -12.65
CA GLU A 214 -38.42 22.11 -12.27
C GLU A 214 -37.68 22.50 -10.98
N ASP A 215 -37.26 23.76 -10.85
CA ASP A 215 -36.58 24.24 -9.65
C ASP A 215 -37.56 24.92 -8.67
N ARG A 216 -37.35 24.65 -7.38
CA ARG A 216 -38.20 25.10 -6.27
C ARG A 216 -37.31 25.62 -5.13
N ARG A 217 -37.86 26.32 -4.14
CA ARG A 217 -37.05 26.68 -2.96
C ARG A 217 -36.86 25.43 -2.13
N CYS A 218 -35.66 25.16 -1.62
CA CYS A 218 -35.38 23.95 -0.83
C CYS A 218 -36.25 23.84 0.44
N HIS A 219 -36.79 24.96 0.92
CA HIS A 219 -37.74 25.03 2.05
C HIS A 219 -39.21 24.74 1.68
N ASP A 220 -39.57 24.63 0.40
CA ASP A 220 -40.93 24.25 0.00
C ASP A 220 -41.18 22.76 0.35
N SER A 221 -42.40 22.37 0.73
CA SER A 221 -42.70 20.97 1.05
C SER A 221 -43.12 20.17 -0.20
N GLN A 222 -42.43 19.07 -0.55
CA GLN A 222 -42.74 18.17 -1.68
C GLN A 222 -42.43 16.70 -1.30
N ASN A 223 -42.90 15.74 -2.11
CA ASN A 223 -42.51 14.32 -2.00
C ASN A 223 -41.02 14.12 -2.39
N SER A 224 -40.46 12.92 -2.26
CA SER A 224 -39.06 12.64 -2.64
C SER A 224 -38.84 11.30 -3.35
N LEU A 225 -37.71 11.19 -4.05
CA LEU A 225 -37.13 9.93 -4.52
C LEU A 225 -35.84 9.67 -3.74
N CYS A 226 -35.66 8.43 -3.28
CA CYS A 226 -34.43 7.96 -2.65
C CYS A 226 -33.76 6.89 -3.53
N GLN A 227 -32.43 6.76 -3.41
CA GLN A 227 -31.65 5.65 -3.98
C GLN A 227 -30.62 5.07 -3.00
N ILE A 228 -30.31 3.78 -3.17
CA ILE A 228 -29.29 3.03 -2.42
C ILE A 228 -28.35 2.36 -3.43
N SER A 229 -27.05 2.52 -3.26
CA SER A 229 -26.06 1.88 -4.13
C SER A 229 -25.70 0.47 -3.65
N VAL A 230 -25.71 -0.48 -4.59
CA VAL A 230 -25.36 -1.89 -4.34
C VAL A 230 -23.87 -2.07 -4.56
N CYS A 231 -23.09 -1.83 -3.51
CA CYS A 231 -21.64 -2.04 -3.52
C CYS A 231 -21.29 -3.56 -3.52
N GLY A 232 -20.14 -3.92 -4.08
CA GLY A 232 -19.81 -5.27 -4.56
C GLY A 232 -19.51 -6.38 -3.53
N SER A 233 -19.92 -6.27 -2.27
CA SER A 233 -19.66 -7.25 -1.21
C SER A 233 -20.86 -7.40 -0.26
N GLY A 234 -21.04 -8.60 0.31
CA GLY A 234 -22.24 -8.92 1.08
C GLY A 234 -22.24 -8.39 2.51
N GLN A 235 -23.10 -7.39 2.79
CA GLN A 235 -23.60 -6.95 4.12
C GLN A 235 -22.60 -6.16 5.02
N MET A 236 -22.98 -5.11 5.78
CA MET A 236 -24.22 -4.30 5.88
C MET A 236 -23.85 -2.79 5.97
N LEU A 237 -24.74 -1.89 5.54
CA LEU A 237 -24.57 -0.43 5.58
C LEU A 237 -25.46 0.28 6.62
N ASN A 238 -24.92 1.34 7.23
CA ASN A 238 -25.58 2.62 7.62
C ASN A 238 -24.50 3.53 8.26
N GLN A 239 -24.28 4.81 7.95
CA GLN A 239 -24.80 5.73 6.91
C GLN A 239 -23.79 6.88 6.80
N SER A 240 -23.13 7.09 5.66
CA SER A 240 -22.54 8.39 5.21
C SER A 240 -21.53 8.31 4.04
N THR A 241 -21.77 7.53 2.98
CA THR A 241 -21.54 7.91 1.56
C THR A 241 -21.87 6.74 0.62
N ALA A 242 -22.25 7.06 -0.62
CA ALA A 242 -22.74 6.13 -1.62
C ALA A 242 -21.62 5.64 -2.56
N CYS A 243 -21.89 4.57 -3.33
CA CYS A 243 -21.00 4.15 -4.42
C CYS A 243 -21.25 5.01 -5.67
N GLU A 244 -20.28 5.87 -6.04
CA GLU A 244 -20.08 6.39 -7.41
C GLU A 244 -18.56 6.59 -7.62
N LEU A 245 -17.84 6.03 -8.61
CA LEU A 245 -18.00 5.79 -10.06
C LEU A 245 -17.61 6.97 -10.97
N ASP A 246 -16.79 6.62 -11.96
CA ASP A 246 -16.13 7.45 -12.97
C ASP A 246 -17.03 8.46 -13.71
N HIS A 247 -16.47 9.62 -14.09
CA HIS A 247 -16.17 9.92 -15.51
C HIS A 247 -15.54 11.32 -15.75
N ASN A 248 -14.41 11.34 -16.48
CA ASN A 248 -13.88 12.52 -17.18
C ASN A 248 -14.83 13.03 -18.29
N ILE A 249 -14.83 14.34 -18.61
CA ILE A 249 -14.74 14.89 -19.99
C ILE A 249 -14.57 16.44 -20.08
N LEU A 250 -13.39 16.86 -20.57
CA LEU A 250 -13.07 18.01 -21.47
C LEU A 250 -13.36 19.49 -21.13
N SER A 251 -12.32 20.17 -20.61
CA SER A 251 -11.54 21.28 -21.26
C SER A 251 -12.28 22.53 -21.82
N SER A 252 -11.90 23.79 -21.52
CA SER A 252 -10.58 24.42 -21.73
C SER A 252 -10.61 25.96 -21.55
N ASN A 253 -9.43 26.57 -21.27
CA ASN A 253 -9.02 27.99 -21.50
C ASN A 253 -9.86 29.15 -20.88
N SER A 254 -9.35 30.10 -20.07
CA SER A 254 -7.98 30.59 -19.85
C SER A 254 -8.01 31.85 -18.93
N SER A 255 -6.84 32.31 -18.47
CA SER A 255 -6.51 33.60 -17.78
C SER A 255 -6.79 33.77 -16.27
N TYR A 256 -5.69 33.79 -15.50
CA TYR A 256 -5.49 34.36 -14.15
C TYR A 256 -5.56 35.93 -14.17
N PRO A 257 -5.54 36.67 -13.03
CA PRO A 257 -5.25 36.23 -11.64
C PRO A 257 -6.15 36.73 -10.50
N GLY A 258 -6.07 36.05 -9.35
CA GLY A 258 -6.03 36.72 -8.03
C GLY A 258 -7.02 36.23 -6.96
N SER A 259 -6.47 35.81 -5.79
CA SER A 259 -7.12 35.68 -4.45
C SER A 259 -8.35 34.75 -4.30
N ALA A 260 -8.61 34.12 -3.16
CA ALA A 260 -7.84 33.86 -1.94
C ALA A 260 -8.57 32.79 -1.11
N PHE A 261 -7.82 32.05 -0.28
CA PHE A 261 -8.27 31.37 0.95
C PHE A 261 -9.63 30.64 0.96
N ASP A 262 -9.57 29.34 0.71
CA ASP A 262 -10.03 28.35 1.71
C ASP A 262 -8.79 28.02 2.59
N PRO A 263 -8.88 27.81 3.92
CA PRO A 263 -9.36 26.51 4.41
C PRO A 263 -10.13 26.51 5.75
N GLY A 264 -10.97 25.48 5.91
CA GLY A 264 -10.81 24.53 7.03
C GLY A 264 -11.53 24.81 8.35
N ASP A 265 -12.63 24.10 8.58
CA ASP A 265 -12.71 23.01 9.58
C ASP A 265 -11.65 23.01 10.71
N LEU A 266 -12.04 23.11 12.00
CA LEU A 266 -11.24 22.70 13.19
C LEU A 266 -11.89 22.97 14.58
N LYS A 267 -12.17 21.91 15.37
CA LYS A 267 -12.03 21.76 16.85
C LYS A 267 -12.77 20.50 17.31
N ASP A 268 -12.26 19.61 18.16
CA ASP A 268 -11.12 19.59 19.12
C ASP A 268 -10.44 18.18 19.07
N ARG A 269 -9.11 17.97 19.10
CA ARG A 269 -8.01 18.22 20.07
C ARG A 269 -7.74 17.11 21.13
N MET A 270 -6.45 16.87 21.39
CA MET A 270 -5.85 16.17 22.56
C MET A 270 -4.77 17.08 23.23
N PRO A 271 -4.12 16.76 24.39
CA PRO A 271 -4.36 15.75 25.44
C PRO A 271 -4.49 16.34 26.89
N TYR A 272 -4.40 15.47 27.93
CA TYR A 272 -4.99 15.59 29.30
C TYR A 272 -4.02 15.91 30.48
N HIS A 273 -4.54 16.28 31.68
CA HIS A 273 -4.45 15.43 32.91
C HIS A 273 -5.18 15.92 34.21
N ASN A 274 -5.81 14.96 34.92
CA ASN A 274 -6.09 14.84 36.37
C ASN A 274 -7.06 15.79 37.13
N ILE A 275 -8.15 15.23 37.73
CA ILE A 275 -8.31 15.00 39.20
C ILE A 275 -9.64 14.27 39.57
N SER A 276 -9.57 13.48 40.65
CA SER A 276 -10.55 12.65 41.40
C SER A 276 -12.09 12.69 41.19
N LEU A 277 -12.67 11.49 41.31
CA LEU A 277 -14.08 11.17 41.62
C LEU A 277 -14.71 12.01 42.75
N GLY A 278 -15.93 12.51 42.54
CA GLY A 278 -16.76 13.11 43.60
C GLY A 278 -18.16 13.55 43.15
N LEU A 279 -19.15 12.67 43.34
CA LEU A 279 -20.62 12.90 43.30
C LEU A 279 -21.23 13.60 42.07
N THR A 280 -22.14 12.89 41.39
CA THR A 280 -22.84 13.29 40.16
C THR A 280 -23.78 14.51 40.32
N PRO A 281 -23.75 15.49 39.40
CA PRO A 281 -24.87 16.39 39.12
C PRO A 281 -26.08 15.63 38.51
N PRO A 282 -27.26 16.25 38.40
CA PRO A 282 -28.40 15.68 37.66
C PRO A 282 -28.12 15.61 36.13
N PRO A 283 -28.87 14.80 35.35
CA PRO A 283 -28.41 14.34 34.03
C PRO A 283 -28.61 15.28 32.85
N ASP A 284 -29.33 16.40 33.01
CA ASP A 284 -30.04 17.09 31.92
C ASP A 284 -29.67 18.60 31.81
N GLU A 285 -28.39 18.96 31.86
CA GLU A 285 -27.93 20.34 31.59
C GLU A 285 -26.53 20.35 30.96
N HIS A 286 -26.41 20.78 29.68
CA HIS A 286 -25.15 20.86 28.94
C HIS A 286 -24.71 22.31 28.65
N LEU A 287 -23.39 22.57 28.73
CA LEU A 287 -22.76 23.84 28.35
C LEU A 287 -21.67 23.61 27.29
N TYR A 288 -21.59 24.49 26.30
CA TYR A 288 -20.54 24.47 25.27
C TYR A 288 -19.91 25.86 25.15
N LEU A 289 -18.59 25.93 25.01
CA LEU A 289 -17.84 27.18 24.89
C LEU A 289 -16.84 27.08 23.73
N ILE A 290 -17.06 27.87 22.68
CA ILE A 290 -16.17 27.95 21.51
C ILE A 290 -15.50 29.33 21.46
N ASN A 291 -14.40 29.43 20.72
CA ASN A 291 -13.61 30.65 20.59
C ASN A 291 -12.99 30.82 19.19
N THR A 292 -12.72 32.06 18.78
CA THR A 292 -12.18 32.40 17.45
C THR A 292 -10.65 32.34 17.31
N SER A 293 -9.94 31.71 18.24
CA SER A 293 -8.47 31.58 18.16
C SER A 293 -8.03 30.41 17.26
N PRO A 294 -6.82 30.47 16.63
CA PRO A 294 -5.71 31.39 16.93
C PRO A 294 -5.89 32.84 16.43
N VAL A 295 -5.43 33.81 17.24
CA VAL A 295 -5.34 35.25 16.89
C VAL A 295 -3.98 35.82 17.29
N ARG A 296 -3.64 37.05 16.86
CA ARG A 296 -2.39 37.70 17.28
C ARG A 296 -2.47 38.28 18.69
N THR A 297 -1.31 38.46 19.31
CA THR A 297 -1.20 39.22 20.57
C THR A 297 -1.82 40.62 20.42
N GLY A 298 -2.75 40.99 21.30
CA GLY A 298 -3.47 42.26 21.23
C GLY A 298 -4.73 42.29 20.34
N GLU A 299 -5.07 41.20 19.64
CA GLU A 299 -6.36 41.07 18.96
C GLU A 299 -7.45 40.53 19.91
N GLU A 300 -8.72 40.83 19.64
CA GLU A 300 -9.85 40.30 20.42
C GLU A 300 -10.16 38.86 20.03
N VAL A 301 -10.17 37.96 21.01
CA VAL A 301 -10.78 36.63 20.88
C VAL A 301 -12.26 36.76 21.21
N THR A 302 -13.13 36.35 20.28
CA THR A 302 -14.56 36.21 20.53
C THR A 302 -14.85 34.82 21.06
N PHE A 303 -15.67 34.75 22.10
CA PHE A 303 -16.15 33.54 22.74
C PHE A 303 -17.67 33.45 22.57
N LEU A 304 -18.17 32.24 22.28
CA LEU A 304 -19.60 31.96 22.21
C LEU A 304 -19.92 30.85 23.22
N LEU A 305 -20.75 31.17 24.21
CA LEU A 305 -21.21 30.26 25.24
C LEU A 305 -22.65 29.84 24.91
N PHE A 306 -22.87 28.52 24.83
CA PHE A 306 -24.18 27.91 24.61
C PHE A 306 -24.68 27.24 25.88
N ALA A 307 -25.98 27.41 26.17
CA ALA A 307 -26.71 26.72 27.22
C ALA A 307 -28.08 26.25 26.72
N GLU A 308 -28.60 25.17 27.30
CA GLU A 308 -29.90 24.62 26.95
C GLU A 308 -31.06 25.53 27.43
N ALA A 309 -32.18 25.54 26.70
CA ALA A 309 -33.21 26.58 26.77
C ALA A 309 -33.92 26.77 28.13
N ALA A 310 -33.71 25.87 29.09
CA ALA A 310 -34.33 25.90 30.41
C ALA A 310 -33.55 26.71 31.48
N SER A 311 -32.31 27.14 31.22
CA SER A 311 -31.40 27.60 32.29
C SER A 311 -30.67 28.92 32.07
N GLY A 312 -31.42 29.96 31.68
CA GLY A 312 -30.95 31.36 31.75
C GLY A 312 -30.31 31.70 33.12
N GLY A 313 -29.19 32.43 33.09
CA GLY A 313 -28.37 32.66 34.27
C GLY A 313 -27.11 33.48 34.00
N SER A 314 -26.39 33.79 35.07
CA SER A 314 -25.12 34.54 35.05
C SER A 314 -23.93 33.58 35.18
N TYR A 315 -22.88 33.80 34.41
CA TYR A 315 -21.68 32.96 34.33
C TYR A 315 -20.43 33.81 34.58
N ILE A 316 -19.44 33.22 35.26
CA ILE A 316 -18.10 33.78 35.43
C ILE A 316 -17.18 33.04 34.46
N SER A 317 -16.55 33.78 33.54
CA SER A 317 -15.48 33.27 32.69
C SER A 317 -14.13 33.65 33.28
N ASP A 318 -13.35 32.66 33.70
CA ASP A 318 -11.93 32.80 34.06
C ASP A 318 -11.10 32.65 32.78
N MET A 319 -10.32 33.67 32.44
CA MET A 319 -9.60 33.72 31.15
C MET A 319 -8.24 33.01 31.20
N GLY A 320 -7.85 32.42 32.34
CA GLY A 320 -6.55 31.73 32.51
C GLY A 320 -5.33 32.67 32.58
N SER A 321 -5.46 33.89 32.06
CA SER A 321 -4.50 35.01 32.16
C SER A 321 -4.60 35.80 33.47
N GLY A 322 -5.50 35.42 34.39
CA GLY A 322 -5.77 36.12 35.66
C GLY A 322 -6.89 37.17 35.60
N GLY A 323 -7.56 37.33 34.46
CA GLY A 323 -8.78 38.14 34.33
C GLY A 323 -10.06 37.32 34.48
N GLN A 324 -11.11 37.91 35.09
CA GLN A 324 -12.46 37.33 35.14
C GLN A 324 -13.47 38.24 34.45
N THR A 325 -14.35 37.66 33.64
CA THR A 325 -15.41 38.36 32.90
C THR A 325 -16.78 37.79 33.27
N TRP A 326 -17.75 38.66 33.49
CA TRP A 326 -19.14 38.28 33.75
C TRP A 326 -19.92 38.18 32.45
N VAL A 327 -20.64 37.07 32.24
CA VAL A 327 -21.41 36.78 31.03
C VAL A 327 -22.81 36.37 31.44
N ASP A 328 -23.79 37.22 31.15
CA ASP A 328 -25.20 36.88 31.34
C ASP A 328 -25.76 36.24 30.06
N ILE A 329 -26.51 35.14 30.21
CA ILE A 329 -27.29 34.56 29.11
C ILE A 329 -28.73 35.09 29.24
N PRO A 330 -29.18 35.99 28.35
CA PRO A 330 -30.51 36.59 28.46
C PRO A 330 -31.63 35.57 28.18
N VAL A 331 -32.76 35.75 28.86
CA VAL A 331 -34.02 35.03 28.59
C VAL A 331 -34.48 35.39 27.16
N PRO A 332 -34.92 34.42 26.34
CA PRO A 332 -34.87 34.55 24.87
C PRO A 332 -35.70 35.72 24.32
N THR A 333 -34.99 36.69 23.75
CA THR A 333 -35.51 37.70 22.83
C THR A 333 -34.52 37.91 21.69
N ASP A 334 -34.83 37.30 20.55
CA ASP A 334 -34.20 37.50 19.22
C ASP A 334 -32.74 37.02 19.04
N ASN A 335 -32.52 35.70 19.10
CA ASN A 335 -31.21 35.07 18.89
C ASN A 335 -30.66 35.17 17.44
N GLN A 336 -31.48 35.57 16.44
CA GLN A 336 -31.14 35.39 15.01
C GLN A 336 -29.84 36.09 14.55
N SER A 337 -29.40 37.13 15.25
CA SER A 337 -28.20 37.89 14.91
C SER A 337 -26.88 37.25 15.39
N LEU A 338 -26.90 36.43 16.45
CA LEU A 338 -25.68 35.87 17.05
C LEU A 338 -25.19 34.60 16.33
N HIS A 339 -26.05 33.88 15.61
CA HIS A 339 -25.62 32.73 14.79
C HIS A 339 -24.62 33.12 13.69
N GLN A 340 -24.61 34.39 13.25
CA GLN A 340 -23.65 34.91 12.26
C GLN A 340 -22.21 35.03 12.80
N LEU A 341 -22.02 34.90 14.12
CA LEU A 341 -20.70 34.95 14.76
C LEU A 341 -20.04 33.56 14.88
N ILE A 342 -20.78 32.47 14.61
CA ILE A 342 -20.25 31.11 14.62
C ILE A 342 -19.31 30.99 13.39
N PRO A 343 -18.00 30.73 13.57
CA PRO A 343 -17.09 30.59 12.44
C PRO A 343 -17.47 29.38 11.59
N THR A 344 -17.33 29.47 10.27
CA THR A 344 -17.71 28.42 9.31
C THR A 344 -16.96 27.09 9.49
N TRP A 345 -15.89 27.10 10.27
CA TRP A 345 -15.05 25.96 10.61
C TRP A 345 -15.39 25.27 11.95
N VAL A 346 -16.36 25.82 12.70
CA VAL A 346 -16.80 25.21 13.98
C VAL A 346 -18.04 24.35 13.73
N HIS A 347 -17.84 23.03 13.71
CA HIS A 347 -18.93 22.06 13.68
C HIS A 347 -19.50 21.85 15.10
N LEU A 348 -20.71 22.35 15.34
CA LEU A 348 -21.42 22.15 16.61
C LEU A 348 -22.15 20.79 16.62
N PRO A 349 -22.14 20.04 17.74
CA PRO A 349 -22.81 18.74 17.85
C PRO A 349 -24.34 18.85 18.07
N PHE A 350 -24.93 20.03 17.82
CA PHE A 350 -26.34 20.38 17.97
C PHE A 350 -26.68 21.53 17.01
N ASP A 351 -27.95 21.69 16.63
CA ASP A 351 -28.38 22.88 15.89
C ASP A 351 -28.27 24.11 16.81
N PRO A 352 -27.44 25.12 16.47
CA PRO A 352 -27.32 26.33 17.30
C PRO A 352 -28.64 27.10 17.43
N ALA A 353 -29.63 26.90 16.56
CA ALA A 353 -30.96 27.51 16.68
C ALA A 353 -31.76 27.03 17.90
N ASP A 354 -31.46 25.83 18.42
CA ASP A 354 -32.13 25.24 19.58
C ASP A 354 -31.48 25.61 20.93
N ALA A 355 -30.36 26.35 20.91
CA ALA A 355 -29.60 26.75 22.09
C ALA A 355 -29.73 28.24 22.44
N LEU A 356 -29.59 28.57 23.73
CA LEU A 356 -29.35 29.95 24.17
C LEU A 356 -27.86 30.28 23.99
N ILE A 357 -27.55 31.29 23.18
CA ILE A 357 -26.18 31.73 22.88
C ILE A 357 -25.91 33.10 23.52
N SER A 358 -24.72 33.27 24.11
CA SER A 358 -24.20 34.57 24.54
C SER A 358 -22.76 34.75 24.06
N ALA A 359 -22.42 35.96 23.61
CA ALA A 359 -21.14 36.30 23.01
C ALA A 359 -20.38 37.30 23.88
N PHE A 360 -19.07 37.09 24.06
CA PHE A 360 -18.18 38.01 24.78
C PHE A 360 -16.78 38.02 24.16
N THR A 361 -16.02 39.10 24.35
CA THR A 361 -14.65 39.24 23.82
C THR A 361 -13.60 39.39 24.93
N HIS A 362 -12.35 39.02 24.63
CA HIS A 362 -11.21 39.31 25.49
C HIS A 362 -9.92 39.45 24.68
N THR A 363 -9.07 40.40 25.07
CA THR A 363 -7.76 40.64 24.47
C THR A 363 -6.66 40.10 25.37
N PHE A 364 -5.78 39.27 24.82
CA PHE A 364 -4.63 38.73 25.54
C PHE A 364 -3.37 39.56 25.22
N SER A 365 -2.63 39.96 26.26
CA SER A 365 -1.46 40.85 26.14
C SER A 365 -0.13 40.13 25.88
N GLU A 366 -0.10 38.81 26.04
CA GLU A 366 1.07 37.97 25.80
C GLU A 366 0.70 36.82 24.84
N ALA A 367 1.67 36.31 24.10
CA ALA A 367 1.49 35.09 23.32
C ALA A 367 1.54 33.87 24.25
N GLY A 368 0.77 32.83 23.93
CA GLY A 368 0.62 31.67 24.79
C GLY A 368 -0.66 30.89 24.54
N THR A 369 -0.82 29.81 25.31
CA THR A 369 -2.02 28.99 25.32
C THR A 369 -2.74 29.18 26.66
N TYR A 370 -4.01 29.58 26.61
CA TYR A 370 -4.83 29.88 27.79
C TYR A 370 -6.06 28.97 27.82
N ASP A 371 -6.24 28.23 28.91
CA ASP A 371 -7.45 27.44 29.14
C ASP A 371 -8.51 28.33 29.83
N VAL A 372 -9.50 28.77 29.05
CA VAL A 372 -10.59 29.66 29.49
C VAL A 372 -11.76 28.83 30.01
N GLN A 373 -12.21 29.12 31.24
CA GLN A 373 -13.23 28.33 31.94
C GLN A 373 -14.49 29.16 32.21
N ALA A 374 -15.65 28.78 31.66
CA ALA A 374 -16.94 29.36 32.04
C ALA A 374 -17.64 28.51 33.12
N LYS A 375 -18.10 29.17 34.19
CA LYS A 375 -18.72 28.55 35.36
C LYS A 375 -20.01 29.27 35.74
N ARG A 376 -21.07 28.53 36.05
CA ARG A 376 -22.36 29.12 36.43
C ARG A 376 -22.31 29.75 37.83
N ASN A 377 -22.72 31.00 37.96
CA ASN A 377 -22.78 31.70 39.25
C ASN A 377 -24.05 31.31 40.03
N ALA A 378 -23.96 30.23 40.82
CA ALA A 378 -25.03 29.75 41.68
C ALA A 378 -24.69 29.92 43.18
N SER A 379 -25.61 30.50 43.95
CA SER A 379 -25.46 30.71 45.39
C SER A 379 -25.86 29.46 46.20
N GLY A 380 -25.14 28.35 46.02
CA GLY A 380 -25.39 27.11 46.76
C GLY A 380 -24.30 26.04 46.56
N GLU A 381 -24.15 25.17 47.56
CA GLU A 381 -23.07 24.17 47.68
C GLU A 381 -23.36 22.88 46.87
N TYR A 382 -23.87 23.02 45.64
CA TYR A 382 -24.12 21.93 44.70
C TYR A 382 -23.25 22.09 43.46
N SER A 383 -22.90 20.96 42.83
CA SER A 383 -21.92 20.82 41.74
C SER A 383 -22.09 21.87 40.64
N GLN A 384 -21.10 22.75 40.51
CA GLN A 384 -21.05 23.77 39.45
C GLN A 384 -20.72 23.11 38.11
N LEU A 385 -21.56 23.33 37.09
CA LEU A 385 -21.21 22.99 35.72
C LEU A 385 -20.07 23.91 35.24
N VAL A 386 -19.03 23.31 34.67
CA VAL A 386 -17.83 24.01 34.17
C VAL A 386 -17.57 23.54 32.75
N VAL A 387 -17.41 24.48 31.83
CA VAL A 387 -16.94 24.22 30.46
C VAL A 387 -15.61 24.94 30.23
N VAL A 388 -14.70 24.29 29.51
CA VAL A 388 -13.35 24.80 29.25
C VAL A 388 -13.10 24.86 27.76
N THR A 389 -12.55 25.97 27.27
CA THR A 389 -12.10 26.13 25.88
C THR A 389 -10.66 26.62 25.87
N ARG A 390 -9.84 26.10 24.96
CA ARG A 390 -8.43 26.47 24.86
C ARG A 390 -8.21 27.52 23.77
N VAL A 391 -7.58 28.62 24.16
CA VAL A 391 -7.28 29.79 23.34
C VAL A 391 -5.79 29.83 23.02
N VAL A 392 -5.44 30.10 21.77
CA VAL A 392 -4.04 30.21 21.32
C VAL A 392 -3.79 31.63 20.81
N ILE A 393 -2.80 32.29 21.38
CA ILE A 393 -2.41 33.65 21.03
C ILE A 393 -0.99 33.58 20.48
N GLN A 394 -0.82 34.01 19.23
CA GLN A 394 0.43 33.92 18.49
C GLN A 394 1.06 35.30 18.29
N HIS A 395 2.36 35.34 18.07
CA HIS A 395 3.02 36.51 17.48
C HIS A 395 2.88 36.50 15.94
N THR A 396 2.97 35.33 15.33
CA THR A 396 2.83 35.16 13.87
C THR A 396 1.68 34.20 13.54
N LEU A 397 0.70 34.66 12.75
CA LEU A 397 -0.45 33.84 12.36
C LEU A 397 -0.01 32.69 11.44
N CYS A 398 0.06 31.48 12.00
CA CYS A 398 0.22 30.26 11.23
C CYS A 398 -0.85 29.24 11.66
N LEU A 399 -1.70 28.89 10.70
CA LEU A 399 -2.78 27.93 10.89
C LEU A 399 -2.22 26.50 10.97
N PRO A 400 -2.84 25.60 11.76
CA PRO A 400 -2.53 24.17 11.72
C PRO A 400 -2.73 23.60 10.30
N PRO A 401 -1.72 22.97 9.67
CA PRO A 401 -1.91 22.33 8.38
C PRO A 401 -2.89 21.13 8.47
N PRO A 402 -3.65 20.85 7.40
CA PRO A 402 -4.41 19.61 7.32
C PRO A 402 -3.45 18.42 7.30
N VAL A 403 -3.75 17.41 8.10
CA VAL A 403 -3.04 16.13 8.19
C VAL A 403 -3.96 15.06 7.64
N ILE A 404 -3.52 14.31 6.63
CA ILE A 404 -4.26 13.17 6.07
C ILE A 404 -3.44 11.92 6.32
N ILE A 405 -4.02 10.89 6.94
CA ILE A 405 -3.33 9.62 7.17
C ILE A 405 -3.77 8.60 6.10
N ARG A 406 -2.78 8.02 5.41
CA ARG A 406 -2.91 6.91 4.46
C ARG A 406 -2.60 5.57 5.14
N GLY A 407 -3.02 4.47 4.50
CA GLY A 407 -2.85 3.10 5.03
C GLY A 407 -3.87 2.70 6.09
N GLY A 408 -4.84 3.56 6.42
CA GLY A 408 -5.87 3.26 7.41
C GLY A 408 -7.27 3.67 6.94
N GLY A 409 -8.27 3.25 7.72
CA GLY A 409 -9.68 3.49 7.47
C GLY A 409 -10.18 4.84 7.98
N LEU A 410 -11.32 5.28 7.41
CA LEU A 410 -11.93 6.59 7.69
C LEU A 410 -12.76 6.64 8.99
N GLY A 411 -12.93 5.51 9.69
CA GLY A 411 -13.72 5.44 10.91
C GLY A 411 -13.93 4.02 11.43
N ILE A 412 -14.58 3.89 12.59
CA ILE A 412 -14.83 2.61 13.28
C ILE A 412 -15.63 1.59 12.44
N ASN A 413 -16.44 2.07 11.49
CA ASN A 413 -17.26 1.25 10.58
C ASN A 413 -16.61 0.99 9.21
N ALA A 414 -15.43 1.56 8.96
CA ALA A 414 -14.72 1.52 7.68
C ALA A 414 -13.21 1.33 7.90
N THR A 415 -12.84 0.37 8.75
CA THR A 415 -11.44 0.09 9.15
C THR A 415 -10.68 -0.67 8.07
N MET A 416 -9.40 -0.36 7.87
CA MET A 416 -8.52 -1.16 7.00
C MET A 416 -8.17 -2.50 7.68
N PRO A 417 -8.41 -3.68 7.04
CA PRO A 417 -8.07 -4.97 7.62
C PRO A 417 -6.61 -5.37 7.34
N TYR A 418 -5.98 -5.99 8.34
CA TYR A 418 -4.63 -6.56 8.29
C TYR A 418 -4.60 -7.91 9.01
N HIS A 419 -3.79 -8.86 8.57
CA HIS A 419 -3.45 -10.06 9.34
C HIS A 419 -2.26 -9.81 10.26
N LYS A 420 -2.09 -10.62 11.32
CA LYS A 420 -0.92 -10.48 12.22
C LYS A 420 0.42 -10.67 11.52
N LYS A 421 0.47 -11.45 10.44
CA LYS A 421 1.66 -11.71 9.62
C LYS A 421 2.06 -10.53 8.71
N ASP A 422 1.20 -9.52 8.59
CA ASP A 422 1.39 -8.37 7.71
C ASP A 422 2.19 -7.26 8.43
N ARG A 423 2.92 -6.45 7.66
CA ARG A 423 3.48 -5.18 8.13
C ARG A 423 2.42 -4.11 7.92
N ILE A 424 2.16 -3.28 8.94
CA ILE A 424 1.20 -2.18 8.84
C ILE A 424 2.01 -0.90 8.66
N SER A 425 1.78 -0.19 7.56
CA SER A 425 2.44 1.09 7.26
C SER A 425 1.38 2.18 7.14
N LEU A 426 1.50 3.22 7.97
CA LEU A 426 0.64 4.39 7.94
C LEU A 426 1.46 5.62 7.58
N THR A 427 0.97 6.48 6.70
CA THR A 427 1.72 7.66 6.23
C THR A 427 0.92 8.92 6.42
N GLY A 428 1.48 9.90 7.13
CA GLY A 428 0.94 11.25 7.20
C GLY A 428 1.32 12.07 5.96
N ASN A 429 0.35 12.60 5.24
CA ASN A 429 0.54 13.69 4.29
C ASN A 429 0.14 15.02 4.94
N ILE A 430 1.07 15.98 4.98
CA ILE A 430 0.90 17.28 5.62
C ILE A 430 1.13 18.39 4.59
N ASN A 431 0.17 19.29 4.42
CA ASN A 431 0.32 20.45 3.53
C ASN A 431 0.69 21.71 4.34
N ILE A 432 1.99 21.99 4.47
CA ILE A 432 2.50 23.15 5.23
C ILE A 432 2.47 24.40 4.33
N THR A 433 1.69 25.40 4.73
CA THR A 433 1.58 26.70 4.02
C THR A 433 2.20 27.88 4.79
N CYS A 434 2.61 27.67 6.04
CA CYS A 434 3.24 28.68 6.90
C CYS A 434 4.72 28.89 6.52
N SER A 435 5.07 30.09 6.08
CA SER A 435 6.43 30.46 5.65
C SER A 435 7.38 30.88 6.79
N ASP A 436 7.02 30.64 8.05
CA ASP A 436 7.88 30.88 9.22
C ASP A 436 8.24 29.58 9.97
N VAL A 437 7.82 28.42 9.45
CA VAL A 437 8.24 27.11 10.02
C VAL A 437 9.74 26.95 9.86
N LYS A 438 10.44 26.74 10.97
CA LYS A 438 11.89 26.43 11.00
C LYS A 438 12.15 24.95 11.21
N ARG A 439 11.21 24.23 11.82
CA ARG A 439 11.29 22.80 12.09
C ARG A 439 9.91 22.19 12.26
N SER A 440 9.73 20.96 11.81
CA SER A 440 8.60 20.09 12.17
C SER A 440 9.04 18.98 13.14
N SER A 441 8.06 18.39 13.80
CA SER A 441 8.21 17.16 14.57
C SER A 441 6.89 16.38 14.56
N PHE A 442 6.98 15.06 14.51
CA PHE A 442 5.84 14.16 14.41
C PHE A 442 5.76 13.33 15.70
N HIS A 443 4.57 12.87 16.05
CA HIS A 443 4.37 11.92 17.15
C HIS A 443 3.16 11.02 16.89
N TRP A 444 3.39 9.72 16.84
CA TRP A 444 2.36 8.70 16.67
C TRP A 444 1.97 8.04 17.99
N SER A 445 0.66 7.91 18.19
CA SER A 445 0.05 7.16 19.30
C SER A 445 -0.91 6.11 18.73
N VAL A 446 -0.91 4.89 19.28
CA VAL A 446 -1.84 3.84 18.85
C VAL A 446 -2.65 3.36 20.07
N TYR A 447 -3.96 3.23 19.93
CA TYR A 447 -4.87 2.85 21.02
C TYR A 447 -5.69 1.63 20.62
N THR A 448 -6.10 0.84 21.62
CA THR A 448 -7.09 -0.23 21.41
C THR A 448 -8.52 0.31 21.51
N VAL A 449 -9.42 -0.18 20.64
CA VAL A 449 -10.82 0.29 20.56
C VAL A 449 -11.78 -0.85 20.90
N GLY A 450 -12.74 -0.57 21.79
CA GLY A 450 -13.82 -1.49 22.15
C GLY A 450 -14.99 -1.44 21.17
N ARG A 451 -15.68 -2.57 20.94
CA ARG A 451 -16.74 -2.75 19.92
C ARG A 451 -18.02 -1.87 20.06
N ALA A 452 -18.03 -0.83 20.91
CA ALA A 452 -19.22 -0.04 21.21
C ALA A 452 -18.92 1.39 21.75
N GLN A 453 -17.74 1.96 21.48
CA GLN A 453 -17.36 3.29 21.97
C GLN A 453 -16.65 4.10 20.88
N ASP A 454 -17.27 5.23 20.49
CA ASP A 454 -16.70 6.19 19.52
C ASP A 454 -15.66 7.13 20.16
N ILE A 455 -15.45 7.05 21.48
CA ILE A 455 -14.52 7.90 22.23
C ILE A 455 -13.25 7.10 22.55
N ILE A 456 -12.10 7.62 22.12
CA ILE A 456 -10.79 7.07 22.43
C ILE A 456 -10.48 7.30 23.91
N ASP A 457 -10.47 6.22 24.69
CA ASP A 457 -9.96 6.26 26.06
C ASP A 457 -8.43 6.30 26.03
N GLN A 458 -7.84 7.43 26.42
CA GLN A 458 -6.38 7.59 26.46
C GLN A 458 -5.67 6.57 27.36
N SER A 459 -6.36 5.94 28.32
CA SER A 459 -5.77 4.87 29.14
C SER A 459 -5.55 3.57 28.38
N ASN A 460 -6.16 3.41 27.19
CA ASN A 460 -5.98 2.27 26.28
C ASN A 460 -4.88 2.48 25.22
N MET A 461 -4.02 3.49 25.41
CA MET A 461 -2.82 3.71 24.60
C MET A 461 -1.84 2.54 24.74
N LEU A 462 -1.33 2.05 23.61
CA LEU A 462 -0.38 0.97 23.54
C LEU A 462 1.05 1.47 23.75
N LEU A 463 1.80 0.75 24.57
CA LEU A 463 3.26 0.87 24.60
C LEU A 463 3.82 0.08 23.42
N LEU A 464 4.16 0.79 22.34
CA LEU A 464 4.83 0.20 21.19
C LEU A 464 6.31 -0.13 21.54
N PRO A 465 6.93 -1.13 20.87
CA PRO A 465 8.33 -1.46 21.11
C PRO A 465 9.28 -0.32 20.74
N ASP A 466 10.42 -0.18 21.44
CA ASP A 466 11.46 0.83 21.18
C ASP A 466 12.01 0.81 19.73
N SER A 467 11.82 -0.30 19.01
CA SER A 467 12.20 -0.45 17.60
C SER A 467 11.22 0.22 16.61
N VAL A 468 10.06 0.70 17.08
CA VAL A 468 9.07 1.40 16.25
C VAL A 468 9.28 2.90 16.38
N ALA A 469 9.68 3.54 15.27
CA ALA A 469 9.88 4.99 15.24
C ALA A 469 8.53 5.73 15.23
N THR A 470 8.12 6.27 16.39
CA THR A 470 6.89 7.05 16.52
C THR A 470 7.07 8.55 16.26
N SER A 471 8.30 9.03 16.05
CA SER A 471 8.63 10.45 15.87
C SER A 471 8.76 10.90 14.39
N LYS A 472 8.26 10.07 13.47
CA LYS A 472 8.44 10.17 12.01
C LYS A 472 7.12 10.51 11.30
N PRO A 473 7.14 11.03 10.05
CA PRO A 473 5.93 11.32 9.28
C PRO A 473 5.14 10.05 8.89
N HIS A 474 5.79 8.89 8.91
CA HIS A 474 5.18 7.57 8.74
C HIS A 474 5.29 6.75 10.04
N LEU A 475 4.44 5.74 10.19
CA LEU A 475 4.46 4.75 11.26
C LEU A 475 4.46 3.35 10.66
N ASP A 476 5.59 2.66 10.79
CA ASP A 476 5.72 1.26 10.43
C ASP A 476 5.63 0.36 11.67
N LEU A 477 4.62 -0.51 11.68
CA LEU A 477 4.45 -1.56 12.68
C LEU A 477 4.90 -2.89 12.06
N PRO A 478 6.00 -3.50 12.55
CA PRO A 478 6.46 -4.80 12.07
C PRO A 478 5.42 -5.90 12.23
N ARG A 479 5.59 -6.98 11.48
CA ARG A 479 4.78 -8.22 11.60
C ARG A 479 4.70 -8.68 13.06
N TYR A 480 3.52 -9.13 13.48
CA TYR A 480 3.21 -9.60 14.84
C TYR A 480 3.32 -8.54 15.96
N THR A 481 3.38 -7.23 15.64
CA THR A 481 3.45 -6.18 16.68
C THR A 481 2.13 -6.04 17.46
N LEU A 482 1.00 -6.27 16.80
CA LEU A 482 -0.34 -6.10 17.38
C LEU A 482 -1.11 -7.43 17.44
N PRO A 483 -1.84 -7.73 18.54
CA PRO A 483 -2.75 -8.88 18.58
C PRO A 483 -3.98 -8.64 17.69
N ALA A 484 -4.87 -9.64 17.58
CA ALA A 484 -6.12 -9.46 16.85
C ALA A 484 -7.06 -8.52 17.62
N GLY A 485 -7.58 -7.49 16.96
CA GLY A 485 -8.30 -6.39 17.59
C GLY A 485 -8.59 -5.23 16.65
N MET A 486 -9.23 -4.19 17.19
CA MET A 486 -9.47 -2.92 16.50
C MET A 486 -8.60 -1.84 17.13
N TYR A 487 -8.00 -1.02 16.27
CA TYR A 487 -7.03 -0.01 16.64
C TYR A 487 -7.37 1.32 16.00
N VAL A 488 -6.97 2.40 16.67
CA VAL A 488 -6.86 3.72 16.06
C VAL A 488 -5.41 4.17 16.20
N ALA A 489 -4.86 4.75 15.15
CA ALA A 489 -3.60 5.47 15.17
C ALA A 489 -3.87 6.97 15.05
N GLU A 490 -3.23 7.75 15.91
CA GLU A 490 -3.25 9.21 15.89
C GLU A 490 -1.86 9.71 15.49
N LEU A 491 -1.81 10.67 14.56
CA LEU A 491 -0.61 11.44 14.24
C LEU A 491 -0.77 12.87 14.73
N GLN A 492 0.08 13.26 15.68
CA GLN A 492 0.31 14.66 16.03
C GLN A 492 1.46 15.25 15.22
N VAL A 493 1.23 16.39 14.58
CA VAL A 493 2.22 17.17 13.83
C VAL A 493 2.43 18.50 14.55
N THR A 494 3.68 18.79 14.91
CA THR A 494 4.07 19.99 15.66
C THR A 494 5.06 20.81 14.84
N LEU A 495 4.65 22.00 14.40
CA LEU A 495 5.47 22.97 13.69
C LEU A 495 6.04 23.99 14.67
N HIS A 496 7.34 24.21 14.61
CA HIS A 496 8.07 25.23 15.36
C HIS A 496 8.35 26.42 14.43
N THR A 497 7.77 27.57 14.73
CA THR A 497 8.04 28.82 14.00
C THR A 497 9.17 29.61 14.69
N SER A 498 9.45 30.83 14.24
CA SER A 498 10.43 31.71 14.90
C SER A 498 10.04 32.10 16.33
N THR A 499 8.75 32.03 16.65
CA THR A 499 8.14 32.66 17.84
C THR A 499 7.09 31.80 18.54
N ASP A 500 6.41 30.90 17.82
CA ASP A 500 5.26 30.14 18.28
C ASP A 500 5.38 28.64 17.95
N ILE A 501 4.50 27.83 18.54
CA ILE A 501 4.33 26.40 18.20
C ILE A 501 2.91 26.20 17.67
N VAL A 502 2.78 25.52 16.52
CA VAL A 502 1.50 25.15 15.90
C VAL A 502 1.35 23.63 15.95
N ILE A 503 0.20 23.12 16.39
CA ILE A 503 -0.07 21.68 16.52
C ILE A 503 -1.31 21.31 15.71
N SER A 504 -1.21 20.22 14.95
CA SER A 504 -2.28 19.59 14.18
C SER A 504 -2.36 18.11 14.57
N LEU A 505 -3.56 17.52 14.56
CA LEU A 505 -3.75 16.08 14.77
C LEU A 505 -4.75 15.53 13.77
N ASN A 506 -4.59 14.26 13.37
CA ASN A 506 -5.64 13.46 12.76
C ASN A 506 -5.50 11.98 13.17
N GLN A 507 -6.55 11.19 12.92
CA GLN A 507 -6.69 9.80 13.35
C GLN A 507 -7.11 8.89 12.19
N THR A 508 -6.77 7.60 12.29
CA THR A 508 -7.19 6.57 11.33
C THR A 508 -7.43 5.22 12.01
N TRP A 509 -8.33 4.40 11.48
CA TRP A 509 -8.76 3.14 12.10
C TRP A 509 -8.37 1.91 11.29
N PHE A 510 -7.85 0.89 11.95
CA PHE A 510 -7.51 -0.38 11.30
C PHE A 510 -7.83 -1.56 12.22
N THR A 511 -8.02 -2.75 11.63
CA THR A 511 -8.35 -3.99 12.35
C THR A 511 -7.33 -5.06 12.03
N VAL A 512 -6.79 -5.70 13.08
CA VAL A 512 -5.98 -6.89 12.94
C VAL A 512 -6.90 -8.11 13.07
N VAL A 513 -7.11 -8.82 11.98
CA VAL A 513 -7.97 -10.01 11.92
C VAL A 513 -7.15 -11.29 12.12
N PRO A 514 -7.72 -12.32 12.79
CA PRO A 514 -7.03 -13.59 12.94
C PRO A 514 -7.09 -14.41 11.65
N SER A 515 -6.01 -15.12 11.36
CA SER A 515 -5.98 -16.14 10.30
C SER A 515 -6.89 -17.33 10.66
N THR A 516 -7.59 -17.90 9.68
CA THR A 516 -8.55 -19.01 9.91
C THR A 516 -8.03 -20.38 9.46
N ILE A 517 -6.89 -20.42 8.77
CA ILE A 517 -6.27 -21.62 8.17
C ILE A 517 -4.86 -21.77 8.73
N LEU A 518 -4.49 -22.98 9.13
CA LEU A 518 -3.14 -23.31 9.60
C LEU A 518 -2.19 -23.58 8.44
N ASN A 519 -0.89 -23.35 8.63
CA ASN A 519 0.14 -23.77 7.68
C ASN A 519 0.69 -25.15 8.07
N ALA A 520 0.45 -26.17 7.26
CA ALA A 520 1.02 -27.50 7.45
C ALA A 520 2.24 -27.68 6.53
N VAL A 521 3.38 -28.12 7.08
CA VAL A 521 4.64 -28.27 6.34
C VAL A 521 5.41 -29.48 6.85
N ILE A 522 5.87 -30.36 5.94
CA ILE A 522 6.84 -31.43 6.24
C ILE A 522 8.22 -31.03 5.70
N THR A 523 9.26 -31.13 6.53
CA THR A 523 10.64 -30.82 6.14
C THR A 523 11.25 -31.91 5.25
N GLY A 524 12.10 -31.52 4.30
CA GLY A 524 12.70 -32.43 3.32
C GLY A 524 12.05 -32.37 1.94
N GLY A 525 10.95 -31.61 1.81
CA GLY A 525 10.28 -31.37 0.54
C GLY A 525 9.11 -32.33 0.28
N SER A 526 8.54 -32.31 -0.93
CA SER A 526 7.41 -33.18 -1.31
C SER A 526 7.81 -34.64 -1.49
N MET A 527 9.10 -34.91 -1.74
CA MET A 527 9.65 -36.25 -1.91
C MET A 527 11.03 -36.35 -1.26
N VAL A 528 11.35 -37.50 -0.67
CA VAL A 528 12.68 -37.88 -0.15
C VAL A 528 12.98 -39.36 -0.40
N THR A 529 14.26 -39.71 -0.51
CA THR A 529 14.75 -41.11 -0.44
C THR A 529 15.44 -41.43 0.88
N VAL A 530 15.21 -42.63 1.40
CA VAL A 530 15.78 -43.14 2.65
C VAL A 530 16.28 -44.57 2.51
N GLY A 531 17.33 -44.95 3.25
CA GLY A 531 17.81 -46.33 3.30
C GLY A 531 16.92 -47.23 4.15
N SER A 532 16.67 -48.48 3.73
CA SER A 532 15.87 -49.45 4.50
C SER A 532 16.44 -49.77 5.88
N GLU A 533 17.76 -49.72 6.02
CA GLU A 533 18.47 -49.98 7.27
C GLU A 533 18.64 -48.73 8.14
N GLN A 534 18.11 -47.58 7.72
CA GLN A 534 18.21 -46.31 8.43
C GLN A 534 16.93 -46.01 9.21
N VAL A 535 17.06 -45.23 10.29
CA VAL A 535 15.89 -44.65 10.97
C VAL A 535 15.26 -43.63 10.04
N ILE A 536 14.00 -43.87 9.65
CA ILE A 536 13.21 -42.95 8.83
C ILE A 536 12.62 -41.90 9.77
N ARG A 537 12.95 -40.62 9.53
CA ARG A 537 12.54 -39.49 10.36
C ARG A 537 11.83 -38.47 9.50
N ILE A 538 10.53 -38.30 9.74
CA ILE A 538 9.67 -37.36 9.02
C ILE A 538 9.26 -36.29 10.01
N ASN A 539 9.47 -35.03 9.65
CA ASN A 539 9.37 -33.92 10.59
C ASN A 539 8.44 -32.84 10.06
N ALA A 540 7.34 -32.61 10.75
CA ALA A 540 6.37 -31.55 10.50
C ALA A 540 6.50 -30.35 11.47
N SER A 541 7.62 -30.21 12.20
CA SER A 541 7.83 -29.16 13.21
C SER A 541 7.93 -27.73 12.67
N LEU A 542 7.90 -27.55 11.34
CA LEU A 542 7.78 -26.23 10.71
C LEU A 542 6.32 -25.86 10.38
N SER A 543 5.36 -26.76 10.64
CA SER A 543 3.94 -26.43 10.62
C SER A 543 3.65 -25.38 11.70
N GLY A 544 2.81 -24.40 11.38
CA GLY A 544 2.61 -23.21 12.19
C GLY A 544 1.19 -22.67 12.09
N ASP A 545 0.78 -21.94 13.13
CA ASP A 545 -0.31 -20.98 13.02
C ASP A 545 0.27 -19.67 12.45
N PRO A 546 -0.22 -19.14 11.30
CA PRO A 546 0.22 -17.87 10.74
C PRO A 546 0.08 -16.66 11.67
N ASP A 547 -0.67 -16.79 12.75
CA ASP A 547 -0.88 -15.75 13.77
C ASP A 547 0.08 -15.84 14.96
N VAL A 548 0.98 -16.82 15.01
CA VAL A 548 1.89 -17.07 16.15
C VAL A 548 3.35 -16.89 15.76
N LYS A 549 4.04 -15.98 16.45
CA LYS A 549 5.48 -15.74 16.25
C LYS A 549 6.32 -16.85 16.88
N GLY A 550 6.84 -17.76 16.06
CA GLY A 550 7.73 -18.85 16.47
C GLY A 550 7.03 -20.20 16.55
N VAL A 551 7.50 -21.09 17.44
CA VAL A 551 6.95 -22.45 17.55
C VAL A 551 5.66 -22.46 18.37
N ASP A 552 4.54 -22.76 17.73
CA ASP A 552 3.26 -22.93 18.42
C ASP A 552 3.17 -24.33 19.08
N THR A 553 2.98 -24.33 20.40
CA THR A 553 2.87 -25.54 21.23
C THR A 553 1.44 -26.06 21.36
N GLN A 554 0.45 -25.33 20.82
CA GLN A 554 -0.96 -25.73 20.84
C GLN A 554 -1.38 -26.59 19.64
N LEU A 555 -0.49 -26.72 18.63
CA LEU A 555 -0.72 -27.53 17.45
C LEU A 555 -0.78 -29.02 17.81
N LYS A 556 -1.85 -29.69 17.39
CA LYS A 556 -2.07 -31.12 17.56
C LYS A 556 -1.78 -31.81 16.22
N PHE A 557 -0.85 -32.76 16.24
CA PHE A 557 -0.41 -33.51 15.06
C PHE A 557 -1.03 -34.91 15.02
N GLN A 558 -1.37 -35.40 13.83
CA GLN A 558 -1.71 -36.79 13.58
C GLN A 558 -1.07 -37.26 12.27
N TRP A 559 -0.53 -38.48 12.27
CA TRP A 559 0.15 -39.04 11.12
C TRP A 559 -0.64 -40.17 10.44
N PHE A 560 -0.68 -40.08 9.13
CA PHE A 560 -1.25 -41.09 8.23
C PHE A 560 -0.21 -41.51 7.20
N CYS A 561 -0.33 -42.73 6.70
CA CYS A 561 0.63 -43.37 5.81
C CYS A 561 -0.10 -44.30 4.84
N THR A 562 0.19 -44.17 3.54
CA THR A 562 -0.38 -44.99 2.46
C THR A 562 0.72 -45.39 1.46
N LEU A 563 0.44 -46.35 0.57
CA LEU A 563 1.28 -46.60 -0.61
C LEU A 563 1.08 -45.50 -1.65
N GLU A 564 2.09 -45.18 -2.45
CA GLU A 564 1.98 -44.24 -3.59
C GLU A 564 0.82 -44.58 -4.56
N SER A 565 0.43 -45.84 -4.65
CA SER A 565 -0.67 -46.32 -5.49
C SER A 565 -2.06 -46.26 -4.85
N GLN A 566 -2.21 -45.63 -3.67
CA GLN A 566 -3.44 -45.60 -2.88
C GLN A 566 -3.72 -44.21 -2.31
N ASP A 567 -4.77 -43.56 -2.81
CA ASP A 567 -5.20 -42.24 -2.33
C ASP A 567 -5.72 -42.26 -0.88
N PHE A 568 -5.56 -41.13 -0.21
CA PHE A 568 -6.25 -40.87 1.06
C PHE A 568 -7.75 -40.57 0.84
N PRO A 569 -8.64 -40.97 1.77
CA PRO A 569 -10.06 -40.61 1.69
C PRO A 569 -10.29 -39.11 1.92
N GLU A 570 -11.31 -38.54 1.27
CA GLU A 570 -11.65 -37.10 1.33
C GLU A 570 -11.80 -36.56 2.76
N ASN A 571 -12.36 -37.35 3.69
CA ASN A 571 -12.55 -36.98 5.09
C ASN A 571 -11.68 -37.84 6.01
N LEU A 572 -10.38 -37.50 6.09
CA LEU A 572 -9.47 -38.03 7.09
C LEU A 572 -9.79 -37.47 8.48
N THR A 573 -10.31 -38.31 9.37
CA THR A 573 -10.54 -37.99 10.77
C THR A 573 -9.85 -39.01 11.67
N ALA A 574 -9.69 -38.68 12.96
CA ALA A 574 -9.15 -39.60 13.96
C ALA A 574 -9.94 -40.93 14.06
N GLU A 575 -11.18 -40.97 13.56
CA GLU A 575 -12.07 -42.13 13.61
C GLU A 575 -12.01 -43.03 12.36
N THR A 576 -11.22 -42.72 11.33
CA THR A 576 -11.07 -43.60 10.14
C THR A 576 -10.30 -44.91 10.42
N GLY A 577 -9.86 -45.13 11.65
CA GLY A 577 -10.38 -46.29 12.39
C GLY A 577 -9.82 -47.68 12.11
N SER A 578 -8.69 -47.83 11.40
CA SER A 578 -7.89 -49.05 11.50
C SER A 578 -6.39 -48.75 11.59
N SER A 579 -5.72 -49.49 12.47
CA SER A 579 -4.31 -49.32 12.80
C SER A 579 -3.45 -50.20 11.90
N GLY A 580 -2.61 -49.57 11.08
CA GLY A 580 -1.75 -50.29 10.15
C GLY A 580 -0.86 -49.37 9.32
N GLY A 581 -1.40 -48.22 8.88
CA GLY A 581 -0.71 -47.32 7.96
C GLY A 581 -0.15 -48.07 6.76
N CYS A 582 1.09 -47.75 6.39
CA CYS A 582 1.80 -48.37 5.28
C CYS A 582 2.12 -49.87 5.44
N THR A 583 1.85 -50.52 6.58
CA THR A 583 2.22 -51.92 6.86
C THR A 583 1.07 -52.81 7.34
N GLY A 584 -0.17 -52.30 7.40
CA GLY A 584 -1.33 -53.03 7.89
C GLY A 584 -2.64 -52.67 7.18
N GLN A 585 -3.77 -52.72 7.90
CA GLN A 585 -5.05 -52.21 7.39
C GLN A 585 -5.37 -50.85 8.02
N GLY A 586 -5.75 -49.89 7.19
CA GLY A 586 -6.09 -48.52 7.58
C GLY A 586 -4.93 -47.54 7.43
N TYR A 587 -5.26 -46.25 7.38
CA TYR A 587 -4.31 -45.18 7.02
C TYR A 587 -3.51 -44.62 8.19
N SER A 588 -3.95 -44.81 9.46
CA SER A 588 -3.24 -44.20 10.59
C SER A 588 -2.03 -45.03 11.01
N ILE A 589 -0.88 -44.37 11.15
CA ILE A 589 0.38 -44.95 11.64
C ILE A 589 0.64 -44.58 13.12
N GLY A 590 -0.22 -43.76 13.72
CA GLY A 590 -0.06 -43.26 15.09
C GLY A 590 1.00 -42.17 15.24
N GLY A 591 1.17 -41.69 16.47
CA GLY A 591 2.02 -40.55 16.78
C GLY A 591 1.24 -39.23 16.85
N ASN A 592 1.45 -38.49 17.94
CA ASN A 592 0.88 -37.18 18.24
C ASN A 592 1.94 -36.07 18.30
N SER A 593 3.18 -36.40 17.96
CA SER A 593 4.35 -35.52 17.91
C SER A 593 4.44 -34.85 16.54
N SER A 594 5.06 -33.67 16.48
CA SER A 594 5.45 -33.02 15.22
C SER A 594 6.56 -33.77 14.48
N VAL A 595 7.21 -34.75 15.11
CA VAL A 595 8.18 -35.66 14.46
C VAL A 595 7.68 -37.10 14.55
N LEU A 596 7.62 -37.77 13.40
CA LEU A 596 7.42 -39.21 13.27
C LEU A 596 8.77 -39.90 13.04
N GLU A 597 9.12 -40.85 13.89
CA GLU A 597 10.31 -41.70 13.73
C GLU A 597 9.89 -43.16 13.59
N LEU A 598 10.36 -43.81 12.54
CA LEU A 598 10.11 -45.22 12.24
C LEU A 598 11.43 -46.02 12.30
N PRO A 599 11.43 -47.20 12.95
CA PRO A 599 12.65 -48.00 13.10
C PRO A 599 13.11 -48.61 11.76
N PRO A 600 14.40 -48.94 11.62
CA PRO A 600 14.94 -49.64 10.44
C PRO A 600 14.16 -50.92 10.10
N GLY A 601 14.07 -51.22 8.80
CA GLY A 601 13.48 -52.45 8.27
C GLY A 601 11.95 -52.55 8.35
N ILE A 602 11.24 -51.54 8.89
CA ILE A 602 9.77 -51.59 9.00
C ILE A 602 9.06 -51.34 7.65
N LEU A 603 9.71 -50.61 6.74
CA LEU A 603 9.25 -50.41 5.36
C LEU A 603 10.18 -51.15 4.39
N PRO A 604 9.65 -52.07 3.55
CA PRO A 604 10.43 -52.75 2.52
C PRO A 604 11.14 -51.81 1.53
N ALA A 605 12.39 -52.14 1.18
CA ALA A 605 13.10 -51.48 0.09
C ALA A 605 12.42 -51.70 -1.27
N GLY A 606 12.51 -50.71 -2.15
CA GLY A 606 11.93 -50.73 -3.49
C GLY A 606 10.47 -50.28 -3.57
N GLN A 607 9.91 -49.73 -2.48
CA GLN A 607 8.56 -49.18 -2.44
C GLN A 607 8.56 -47.68 -2.09
N SER A 608 7.53 -46.99 -2.56
CA SER A 608 7.22 -45.59 -2.24
C SER A 608 5.99 -45.52 -1.35
N TYR A 609 6.05 -44.66 -0.35
CA TYR A 609 4.99 -44.42 0.62
C TYR A 609 4.66 -42.93 0.66
N VAL A 610 3.40 -42.57 0.89
CA VAL A 610 2.99 -41.17 1.10
C VAL A 610 2.58 -41.01 2.55
N PHE A 611 3.22 -40.07 3.23
CA PHE A 611 2.95 -39.70 4.61
C PHE A 611 2.20 -38.37 4.64
N ARG A 612 1.09 -38.34 5.38
CA ARG A 612 0.30 -37.12 5.60
C ARG A 612 0.36 -36.72 7.07
N ALA A 613 0.81 -35.49 7.32
CA ALA A 613 0.71 -34.83 8.61
C ALA A 613 -0.57 -33.99 8.63
N LEU A 614 -1.54 -34.34 9.48
CA LEU A 614 -2.71 -33.53 9.78
C LEU A 614 -2.42 -32.66 11.00
N VAL A 615 -2.60 -31.35 10.84
CA VAL A 615 -2.34 -30.33 11.86
C VAL A 615 -3.66 -29.67 12.24
N THR A 616 -3.95 -29.62 13.55
CA THR A 616 -5.20 -29.06 14.08
C THR A 616 -4.95 -28.16 15.27
N LYS A 617 -5.76 -27.10 15.38
CA LYS A 617 -5.78 -26.15 16.49
C LYS A 617 -7.22 -25.71 16.73
N ASP A 618 -7.57 -25.49 17.99
CA ASP A 618 -8.93 -25.11 18.34
C ASP A 618 -9.22 -23.70 17.77
N GLY A 619 -10.38 -23.52 17.14
CA GLY A 619 -10.78 -22.27 16.46
C GLY A 619 -10.22 -22.06 15.04
N HIS A 620 -9.45 -23.01 14.49
CA HIS A 620 -8.91 -22.93 13.13
C HIS A 620 -9.39 -24.10 12.26
N SER A 621 -9.38 -23.92 10.94
CA SER A 621 -9.56 -24.99 9.97
C SER A 621 -8.35 -25.95 10.02
N PRO A 622 -8.56 -27.29 10.00
CA PRO A 622 -7.48 -28.25 9.85
C PRO A 622 -6.67 -28.02 8.57
N ALA A 623 -5.36 -28.24 8.64
CA ALA A 623 -4.47 -28.23 7.49
C ALA A 623 -3.68 -29.54 7.41
N SER A 624 -3.29 -29.95 6.21
CA SER A 624 -2.50 -31.17 6.01
C SER A 624 -1.38 -30.97 4.99
N ALA A 625 -0.25 -31.63 5.23
CA ALA A 625 0.89 -31.67 4.32
C ALA A 625 1.31 -33.11 4.05
N ASP A 626 1.75 -33.36 2.81
CA ASP A 626 2.13 -34.68 2.32
C ASP A 626 3.62 -34.74 1.96
N GLN A 627 4.24 -35.90 2.19
CA GLN A 627 5.60 -36.20 1.73
C GLN A 627 5.68 -37.65 1.23
N GLN A 628 6.18 -37.81 0.02
CA GLN A 628 6.54 -39.10 -0.55
C GLN A 628 7.90 -39.57 -0.03
N VAL A 629 7.97 -40.78 0.50
CA VAL A 629 9.18 -41.42 1.02
C VAL A 629 9.47 -42.68 0.22
N LYS A 630 10.54 -42.65 -0.56
CA LYS A 630 11.00 -43.76 -1.40
C LYS A 630 12.10 -44.53 -0.68
N VAL A 631 11.81 -45.77 -0.28
CA VAL A 631 12.73 -46.60 0.51
C VAL A 631 13.64 -47.39 -0.42
N MET A 632 14.95 -47.29 -0.24
CA MET A 632 15.95 -47.93 -1.10
C MET A 632 16.91 -48.81 -0.29
N ALA A 633 17.55 -49.77 -0.95
CA ALA A 633 18.58 -50.60 -0.31
C ALA A 633 19.90 -49.82 -0.15
N GLY A 634 20.61 -50.05 0.96
CA GLY A 634 21.85 -49.34 1.28
C GLY A 634 21.59 -47.95 1.90
N GLU A 635 22.61 -47.09 1.87
CA GLU A 635 22.58 -45.75 2.43
C GLU A 635 22.62 -44.70 1.31
N PRO A 636 21.47 -44.18 0.84
CA PRO A 636 21.45 -43.03 -0.06
C PRO A 636 21.86 -41.75 0.70
N PRO A 637 22.58 -40.81 0.05
CA PRO A 637 22.91 -39.52 0.65
C PRO A 637 21.64 -38.74 0.97
N GLN A 638 21.50 -38.26 2.21
CA GLN A 638 20.32 -37.53 2.67
C GLN A 638 20.47 -36.04 2.36
N VAL A 639 20.24 -35.68 1.11
CA VAL A 639 20.20 -34.28 0.64
C VAL A 639 18.85 -33.63 0.90
N ARG A 640 18.87 -32.31 1.10
CA ARG A 640 17.69 -31.48 1.39
C ARG A 640 17.77 -30.17 0.62
N ILE A 641 16.66 -29.82 -0.04
CA ILE A 641 16.46 -28.50 -0.62
C ILE A 641 15.94 -27.53 0.46
N THR A 642 16.46 -26.31 0.46
CA THR A 642 15.98 -25.19 1.26
C THR A 642 15.79 -23.98 0.34
N CYS A 643 14.60 -23.40 0.34
CA CYS A 643 14.36 -22.16 -0.41
C CYS A 643 15.01 -20.97 0.31
N ARG A 644 15.59 -20.04 -0.47
CA ARG A 644 16.30 -18.84 0.01
C ARG A 644 15.66 -17.54 -0.44
N GLN A 645 15.06 -17.49 -1.63
CA GLN A 645 14.37 -16.32 -2.18
C GLN A 645 13.13 -16.77 -2.97
N ASN A 646 12.06 -15.98 -2.91
CA ASN A 646 10.75 -16.29 -3.52
C ASN A 646 10.13 -17.59 -2.92
N CYS A 647 9.97 -17.59 -1.59
CA CYS A 647 9.68 -18.78 -0.77
C CYS A 647 8.34 -18.70 -0.01
N ASP A 648 7.49 -17.75 -0.37
CA ASP A 648 6.14 -17.62 0.22
C ASP A 648 5.23 -18.77 -0.21
N THR A 649 3.99 -18.80 0.32
CA THR A 649 3.02 -19.86 0.04
C THR A 649 2.75 -20.05 -1.45
N TYR A 650 2.78 -18.96 -2.21
CA TYR A 650 2.79 -18.98 -3.66
C TYR A 650 4.08 -18.33 -4.16
N LEU A 651 4.67 -18.93 -5.20
CA LEU A 651 5.81 -18.39 -5.91
C LEU A 651 5.36 -17.24 -6.81
N ASN A 652 5.98 -16.07 -6.66
CA ASN A 652 5.78 -14.93 -7.55
C ASN A 652 6.52 -15.17 -8.88
N PRO A 653 5.85 -15.38 -10.03
CA PRO A 653 6.55 -15.72 -11.28
C PRO A 653 7.45 -14.60 -11.79
N SER A 654 7.19 -13.34 -11.43
CA SER A 654 7.98 -12.17 -11.81
C SER A 654 9.27 -12.01 -11.00
N GLN A 655 9.58 -12.91 -10.08
CA GLN A 655 10.82 -12.94 -9.30
C GLN A 655 11.60 -14.25 -9.50
N ARG A 656 12.93 -14.16 -9.44
CA ARG A 656 13.81 -15.34 -9.49
C ARG A 656 13.61 -16.25 -8.27
N LEU A 657 13.65 -17.56 -8.46
CA LEU A 657 13.59 -18.55 -7.38
C LEU A 657 15.00 -19.02 -7.04
N SER A 658 15.41 -18.90 -5.77
CA SER A 658 16.74 -19.34 -5.31
C SER A 658 16.62 -20.48 -4.30
N LEU A 659 17.21 -21.63 -4.64
CA LEU A 659 17.20 -22.87 -3.86
C LEU A 659 18.63 -23.30 -3.51
N THR A 660 18.90 -23.55 -2.23
CA THR A 660 20.17 -24.12 -1.78
C THR A 660 20.02 -25.56 -1.30
N THR A 661 21.10 -26.32 -1.42
CA THR A 661 21.16 -27.74 -1.03
C THR A 661 22.06 -27.94 0.18
N SER A 662 21.53 -28.56 1.24
CA SER A 662 22.33 -29.19 2.30
C SER A 662 22.41 -30.70 2.08
N CYS A 663 23.42 -31.35 2.68
CA CYS A 663 23.34 -32.78 2.96
C CYS A 663 23.40 -32.98 4.47
N ASP A 664 22.34 -33.58 5.02
CA ASP A 664 22.18 -33.78 6.46
C ASP A 664 22.88 -35.08 6.90
N ARG A 665 23.06 -36.05 5.97
CA ARG A 665 23.92 -37.23 6.12
C ARG A 665 24.55 -37.63 4.78
N CYS A 666 25.79 -37.22 4.58
CA CYS A 666 26.68 -37.68 3.51
C CYS A 666 28.00 -38.12 4.16
N LEU A 667 28.77 -39.00 3.51
CA LEU A 667 30.08 -39.41 4.01
C LEU A 667 31.08 -38.26 3.77
N ASP A 668 31.92 -37.95 4.76
CA ASP A 668 32.84 -36.77 4.76
C ASP A 668 33.87 -36.75 3.61
N LEU A 669 33.94 -37.80 2.79
CA LEU A 669 34.84 -37.94 1.63
C LEU A 669 34.11 -37.92 0.28
N ASP A 670 32.78 -37.70 0.27
CA ASP A 670 31.97 -37.81 -0.94
C ASP A 670 31.97 -36.56 -1.82
N THR A 671 32.51 -36.71 -3.03
CA THR A 671 32.24 -35.80 -4.14
C THR A 671 30.90 -36.16 -4.79
N LEU A 672 29.83 -35.55 -4.26
CA LEU A 672 28.48 -35.69 -4.81
C LEU A 672 28.40 -35.08 -6.21
N THR A 673 27.69 -35.76 -7.11
CA THR A 673 27.31 -35.21 -8.42
C THR A 673 25.83 -34.87 -8.40
N TYR A 674 25.46 -33.63 -8.72
CA TYR A 674 24.09 -33.12 -8.64
C TYR A 674 23.43 -33.06 -10.02
N THR A 675 22.13 -33.35 -10.07
CA THR A 675 21.29 -33.21 -11.27
C THR A 675 19.90 -32.73 -10.88
N TRP A 676 19.45 -31.62 -11.48
CA TRP A 676 18.12 -31.05 -11.30
C TRP A 676 17.19 -31.46 -12.44
N SER A 677 15.90 -31.60 -12.12
CA SER A 677 14.82 -31.86 -13.07
C SER A 677 13.53 -31.16 -12.65
N LEU A 678 12.72 -30.73 -13.62
CA LEU A 678 11.36 -30.24 -13.36
C LEU A 678 10.38 -31.42 -13.47
N VAL A 679 9.47 -31.52 -12.51
CA VAL A 679 8.39 -32.50 -12.44
C VAL A 679 7.07 -31.71 -12.43
N PRO A 680 6.36 -31.59 -13.56
CA PRO A 680 5.05 -30.95 -13.60
C PRO A 680 4.00 -31.83 -12.93
N GLN A 681 3.09 -31.23 -12.15
CA GLN A 681 2.06 -31.98 -11.42
C GLN A 681 0.83 -32.33 -12.29
N SER A 682 0.62 -31.62 -13.41
CA SER A 682 -0.33 -31.99 -14.46
C SER A 682 0.32 -32.02 -15.84
N LEU A 683 -0.21 -32.89 -16.71
CA LEU A 683 0.08 -32.90 -18.15
C LEU A 683 -0.42 -31.62 -18.86
N THR A 684 -1.25 -30.82 -18.19
CA THR A 684 -1.73 -29.51 -18.66
C THR A 684 -0.87 -28.34 -18.21
N ASN A 685 0.11 -28.52 -17.31
CA ASN A 685 0.97 -27.41 -16.86
C ASN A 685 1.63 -26.73 -18.07
N THR A 686 1.61 -25.39 -18.10
CA THR A 686 2.20 -24.59 -19.20
C THR A 686 3.68 -24.93 -19.45
N ARG A 687 4.44 -25.24 -18.39
CA ARG A 687 5.81 -25.77 -18.49
C ARG A 687 5.84 -27.27 -18.19
N GLN A 688 6.44 -28.04 -19.11
CA GLN A 688 6.69 -29.48 -18.92
C GLN A 688 8.19 -29.79 -18.69
N ALA A 689 9.09 -28.86 -19.03
CA ALA A 689 10.53 -28.94 -18.80
C ALA A 689 11.16 -27.53 -18.80
N LEU A 690 12.38 -27.43 -18.27
CA LEU A 690 13.22 -26.21 -18.33
C LEU A 690 14.36 -26.37 -19.35
N ASP A 691 14.68 -25.31 -20.09
CA ASP A 691 15.99 -25.16 -20.73
C ASP A 691 16.98 -24.65 -19.68
N TRP A 692 17.76 -25.56 -19.10
CA TRP A 692 18.71 -25.25 -18.02
C TRP A 692 19.74 -24.15 -18.37
N ARG A 693 19.94 -23.81 -19.64
CA ARG A 693 20.86 -22.73 -20.06
C ARG A 693 20.16 -21.38 -20.21
N LEU A 694 18.86 -21.35 -20.49
CA LEU A 694 18.08 -20.13 -20.67
C LEU A 694 17.26 -19.78 -19.43
N ASP A 695 16.55 -20.76 -18.88
CA ASP A 695 15.60 -20.61 -17.78
C ASP A 695 16.30 -20.54 -16.39
N THR A 696 17.61 -20.78 -16.28
CA THR A 696 18.34 -20.80 -14.99
C THR A 696 19.66 -20.05 -15.05
N MET A 697 20.16 -19.59 -13.88
CA MET A 697 21.45 -18.90 -13.71
C MET A 697 22.57 -19.82 -13.18
N THR A 698 22.24 -21.05 -12.79
CA THR A 698 23.19 -22.05 -12.25
C THR A 698 23.37 -23.26 -13.15
N GLY A 699 22.49 -23.45 -14.14
CA GLY A 699 22.35 -24.71 -14.84
C GLY A 699 21.77 -25.83 -13.96
N GLY A 700 21.53 -26.99 -14.57
CA GLY A 700 20.92 -28.15 -13.92
C GLY A 700 21.88 -29.08 -13.18
N ASN A 701 23.19 -28.83 -13.17
CA ASN A 701 24.20 -29.77 -12.64
C ASN A 701 25.02 -29.23 -11.45
N LYS A 702 24.66 -28.05 -10.93
CA LYS A 702 25.31 -27.42 -9.76
C LYS A 702 24.59 -27.82 -8.46
N LYS A 703 25.26 -27.61 -7.32
CA LYS A 703 24.74 -27.89 -5.98
C LYS A 703 23.45 -27.13 -5.68
N ASN A 704 23.41 -25.84 -6.03
CA ASN A 704 22.26 -24.96 -5.85
C ASN A 704 21.54 -24.74 -7.19
N LEU A 705 20.30 -24.27 -7.13
CA LEU A 705 19.52 -23.91 -8.32
C LEU A 705 18.97 -22.49 -8.19
N VAL A 706 19.22 -21.66 -9.20
CA VAL A 706 18.55 -20.36 -9.37
C VAL A 706 17.79 -20.36 -10.69
N VAL A 707 16.47 -20.34 -10.62
CA VAL A 707 15.57 -20.21 -11.78
C VAL A 707 15.28 -18.73 -12.00
N ARG A 708 15.33 -18.28 -13.26
CA ARG A 708 15.06 -16.88 -13.61
C ARG A 708 13.59 -16.52 -13.41
N GLU A 709 13.33 -15.22 -13.31
CA GLU A 709 12.01 -14.64 -13.41
C GLU A 709 11.32 -14.95 -14.76
N ASN A 710 9.99 -14.97 -14.76
CA ASN A 710 9.10 -15.19 -15.90
C ASN A 710 9.28 -16.54 -16.63
N VAL A 711 9.88 -17.53 -15.97
CA VAL A 711 10.06 -18.90 -16.50
C VAL A 711 8.76 -19.70 -16.45
N PHE A 712 8.03 -19.60 -15.34
CA PHE A 712 6.71 -20.20 -15.13
C PHE A 712 5.60 -19.20 -15.52
N SER A 713 4.42 -19.70 -15.93
CA SER A 713 3.30 -18.82 -16.27
C SER A 713 2.77 -18.09 -15.03
N ALA A 714 2.33 -16.85 -15.25
CA ALA A 714 1.58 -16.06 -14.29
C ALA A 714 0.06 -16.17 -14.53
N ASP A 715 -0.40 -16.62 -15.70
CA ASP A 715 -1.81 -16.51 -16.09
C ASP A 715 -2.75 -17.45 -15.31
N VAL A 716 -2.20 -18.49 -14.67
CA VAL A 716 -2.92 -19.51 -13.90
C VAL A 716 -2.05 -19.97 -12.72
N GLU A 717 -2.67 -20.24 -11.57
CA GLU A 717 -2.01 -20.96 -10.47
C GLU A 717 -1.71 -22.41 -10.88
N GLU A 718 -0.44 -22.77 -10.98
CA GLU A 718 0.03 -24.08 -11.40
C GLU A 718 1.06 -24.63 -10.40
N THR A 719 0.88 -25.90 -9.99
CA THR A 719 1.80 -26.56 -9.06
C THR A 719 2.92 -27.30 -9.79
N TYR A 720 4.15 -27.11 -9.32
CA TYR A 720 5.38 -27.66 -9.87
C TYR A 720 6.24 -28.29 -8.77
N SER A 721 7.04 -29.30 -9.11
CA SER A 721 8.12 -29.80 -8.25
C SER A 721 9.47 -29.71 -8.94
N LEU A 722 10.48 -29.15 -8.25
CA LEU A 722 11.88 -29.21 -8.66
C LEU A 722 12.57 -30.34 -7.92
N ARG A 723 12.95 -31.39 -8.66
CA ARG A 723 13.62 -32.59 -8.14
C ARG A 723 15.13 -32.44 -8.27
N LEU A 724 15.83 -32.66 -7.16
CA LEU A 724 17.27 -32.82 -7.10
C LEU A 724 17.64 -34.29 -6.93
N GLU A 725 18.58 -34.77 -7.73
CA GLU A 725 19.29 -36.02 -7.55
C GLU A 725 20.75 -35.75 -7.16
N ALA A 726 21.25 -36.44 -6.13
CA ALA A 726 22.63 -36.34 -5.65
C ALA A 726 23.27 -37.74 -5.62
N TYR A 727 24.16 -38.02 -6.56
CA TYR A 727 24.86 -39.30 -6.67
C TYR A 727 26.17 -39.30 -5.87
N SER A 728 26.33 -40.23 -4.93
CA SER A 728 27.60 -40.48 -4.26
C SER A 728 28.42 -41.54 -4.99
N ARG A 729 29.70 -41.22 -5.24
CA ARG A 729 30.65 -42.12 -5.90
C ARG A 729 31.19 -43.22 -4.98
N SER A 730 31.16 -43.04 -3.66
CA SER A 730 31.73 -44.03 -2.73
C SER A 730 30.73 -45.12 -2.36
N SER A 731 29.46 -44.75 -2.14
CA SER A 731 28.37 -45.67 -1.85
C SER A 731 27.74 -46.26 -3.12
N GLY A 732 27.88 -45.57 -4.27
CA GLY A 732 27.18 -45.92 -5.51
C GLY A 732 25.66 -45.70 -5.44
N SER A 733 25.18 -44.93 -4.46
CA SER A 733 23.77 -44.63 -4.23
C SER A 733 23.41 -43.20 -4.62
N THR A 734 22.17 -43.00 -5.06
CA THR A 734 21.60 -41.69 -5.38
C THR A 734 20.61 -41.28 -4.31
N GLY A 735 20.76 -40.07 -3.75
CA GLY A 735 19.72 -39.40 -2.98
C GLY A 735 18.82 -38.60 -3.91
N GLN A 736 17.52 -38.55 -3.62
CA GLN A 736 16.52 -37.76 -4.32
C GLN A 736 15.71 -36.93 -3.32
N THR A 737 15.41 -35.69 -3.66
CA THR A 737 14.54 -34.79 -2.89
C THR A 737 13.80 -33.84 -3.85
N GLU A 738 12.60 -33.36 -3.49
CA GLU A 738 11.80 -32.44 -4.30
C GLU A 738 11.33 -31.21 -3.54
N TYR A 739 11.44 -30.04 -4.15
CA TYR A 739 10.81 -28.82 -3.67
C TYR A 739 9.56 -28.51 -4.50
N GLN A 740 8.38 -28.59 -3.88
CA GLN A 740 7.10 -28.28 -4.50
C GLN A 740 6.68 -26.84 -4.18
N PHE A 741 6.10 -26.16 -5.18
CA PHE A 741 5.52 -24.81 -5.07
C PHE A 741 4.35 -24.66 -6.04
N SER A 742 3.47 -23.70 -5.78
CA SER A 742 2.45 -23.24 -6.73
C SER A 742 2.79 -21.83 -7.20
N THR A 743 2.59 -21.52 -8.48
CA THR A 743 2.68 -20.13 -8.96
C THR A 743 1.50 -19.31 -8.44
N ASN A 744 1.75 -18.04 -8.16
CA ASN A 744 0.68 -17.06 -7.92
C ASN A 744 0.21 -16.44 -9.24
N SER A 745 -1.09 -16.24 -9.40
CA SER A 745 -1.63 -15.43 -10.50
C SER A 745 -1.64 -13.94 -10.14
N PRO A 746 -1.36 -13.01 -11.07
CA PRO A 746 -1.35 -11.59 -10.81
C PRO A 746 -2.77 -10.97 -10.91
N PRO A 747 -2.95 -9.73 -10.42
CA PRO A 747 -4.22 -9.03 -10.52
C PRO A 747 -4.72 -8.93 -11.95
N THR A 748 -6.02 -9.15 -12.15
CA THR A 748 -6.64 -9.08 -13.48
C THR A 748 -6.39 -7.71 -14.13
N ALA A 749 -6.21 -7.70 -15.45
CA ALA A 749 -5.81 -6.51 -16.20
C ALA A 749 -6.87 -5.40 -16.15
N GLY A 750 -6.61 -4.39 -15.32
CA GLY A 750 -7.36 -3.14 -15.29
C GLY A 750 -6.90 -2.15 -16.35
N GLN A 751 -7.17 -0.86 -16.12
CA GLN A 751 -6.68 0.25 -16.94
C GLN A 751 -6.07 1.34 -16.08
N CYS A 752 -5.00 1.95 -16.57
CA CYS A 752 -4.38 3.13 -15.99
C CYS A 752 -4.34 4.27 -17.03
N THR A 753 -4.48 5.52 -16.58
CA THR A 753 -4.43 6.71 -17.44
C THR A 753 -3.60 7.81 -16.79
N VAL A 754 -2.87 8.59 -17.59
CA VAL A 754 -2.11 9.76 -17.14
C VAL A 754 -2.82 11.05 -17.56
N SER A 755 -2.98 11.98 -16.62
CA SER A 755 -3.68 13.25 -16.84
C SER A 755 -2.87 14.44 -16.32
N PRO A 756 -2.66 15.51 -17.11
CA PRO A 756 -2.87 15.56 -18.57
C PRO A 756 -1.85 14.68 -19.31
N SER A 757 -2.15 14.24 -20.53
CA SER A 757 -1.21 13.41 -21.32
C SER A 757 -0.01 14.19 -21.89
N GLN A 758 -0.04 15.52 -21.83
CA GLN A 758 1.03 16.40 -22.26
C GLN A 758 1.14 17.63 -21.36
N GLY A 759 2.36 18.16 -21.21
CA GLY A 759 2.63 19.34 -20.41
C GLY A 759 4.09 19.78 -20.48
N THR A 760 4.47 20.71 -19.61
CA THR A 760 5.80 21.29 -19.54
C THR A 760 6.43 21.01 -18.17
N VAL A 761 7.70 20.60 -18.15
CA VAL A 761 8.45 20.29 -16.92
C VAL A 761 8.44 21.49 -15.95
N LEU A 762 8.29 21.22 -14.65
CA LEU A 762 8.11 22.22 -13.56
C LEU A 762 6.89 23.16 -13.65
N VAL A 763 6.05 23.05 -14.69
CA VAL A 763 4.84 23.87 -14.86
C VAL A 763 3.58 23.02 -14.75
N THR A 764 3.55 21.88 -15.44
CA THR A 764 2.41 20.95 -15.43
C THR A 764 2.63 19.87 -14.39
N LYS A 765 1.66 19.71 -13.49
CA LYS A 765 1.56 18.53 -12.62
C LYS A 765 0.75 17.44 -13.33
N PHE A 766 1.16 16.20 -13.14
CA PHE A 766 0.59 15.01 -13.73
C PHE A 766 0.11 14.07 -12.61
N SER A 767 -1.08 13.51 -12.76
CA SER A 767 -1.57 12.38 -11.97
C SER A 767 -1.68 11.13 -12.84
N ILE A 768 -1.57 9.96 -12.22
CA ILE A 768 -1.82 8.67 -12.87
C ILE A 768 -2.88 7.95 -12.05
N GLN A 769 -3.98 7.54 -12.68
CA GLN A 769 -5.11 6.87 -12.03
C GLN A 769 -5.34 5.51 -12.67
N CYS A 770 -5.57 4.50 -11.84
CA CYS A 770 -5.79 3.10 -12.19
C CYS A 770 -7.12 2.58 -11.63
N THR A 771 -7.87 1.83 -12.44
CA THR A 771 -9.16 1.22 -12.10
C THR A 771 -9.30 -0.17 -12.73
N GLY A 772 -10.25 -0.98 -12.24
CA GLY A 772 -10.62 -2.26 -12.85
C GLY A 772 -9.69 -3.46 -12.57
N PHE A 773 -8.70 -3.32 -11.70
CA PHE A 773 -7.88 -4.44 -11.23
C PHE A 773 -8.63 -5.23 -10.14
N LEU A 774 -8.68 -6.55 -10.27
CA LEU A 774 -9.32 -7.46 -9.30
C LEU A 774 -8.42 -8.66 -9.02
N ASP A 775 -8.33 -9.06 -7.76
CA ASP A 775 -7.56 -10.22 -7.29
C ASP A 775 -8.23 -10.84 -6.04
N SER A 776 -7.96 -12.11 -5.75
CA SER A 776 -8.35 -12.80 -4.51
C SER A 776 -7.41 -12.49 -3.33
N HIS A 777 -6.17 -12.11 -3.61
CA HIS A 777 -5.08 -11.92 -2.64
C HIS A 777 -4.88 -10.44 -2.29
N LEU A 778 -5.94 -9.81 -1.77
CA LEU A 778 -5.97 -8.40 -1.37
C LEU A 778 -5.16 -8.10 -0.08
N PRO A 779 -4.73 -6.84 0.16
CA PRO A 779 -4.93 -5.64 -0.66
C PRO A 779 -4.00 -5.56 -1.88
N LEU A 780 -4.40 -4.73 -2.86
CA LEU A 780 -3.55 -4.38 -4.00
C LEU A 780 -2.58 -3.24 -3.63
N HIS A 781 -1.37 -3.31 -4.15
CA HIS A 781 -0.32 -2.31 -4.00
C HIS A 781 0.13 -1.77 -5.36
N TYR A 782 0.31 -0.45 -5.47
CA TYR A 782 0.53 0.25 -6.74
C TYR A 782 1.90 0.94 -6.74
N GLU A 783 2.72 0.61 -7.74
CA GLU A 783 3.98 1.31 -8.02
C GLU A 783 3.90 2.03 -9.37
N TYR A 784 4.35 3.28 -9.41
CA TYR A 784 4.41 4.12 -10.60
C TYR A 784 5.87 4.49 -10.82
N ARG A 785 6.40 4.21 -12.01
CA ARG A 785 7.81 4.40 -12.37
C ARG A 785 7.91 5.23 -13.66
N ALA A 786 8.96 6.04 -13.78
CA ALA A 786 9.29 6.78 -15.01
C ALA A 786 10.60 6.29 -15.60
N LYS A 787 10.64 6.12 -16.93
CA LYS A 787 11.84 5.66 -17.63
C LYS A 787 12.63 6.83 -18.21
N VAL A 788 13.78 7.13 -17.61
CA VAL A 788 14.70 8.21 -17.99
C VAL A 788 16.05 7.59 -18.35
N ASN A 789 16.59 7.91 -19.53
CA ASN A 789 17.87 7.36 -20.01
C ASN A 789 17.97 5.82 -19.91
N ASN A 790 16.88 5.12 -20.24
CA ASN A 790 16.68 3.66 -20.09
C ASN A 790 16.67 3.10 -18.66
N ARG A 791 16.87 3.90 -17.61
CA ARG A 791 16.67 3.49 -16.21
C ARG A 791 15.25 3.80 -15.73
N GLU A 792 14.72 2.99 -14.83
CA GLU A 792 13.39 3.15 -14.24
C GLU A 792 13.50 3.75 -12.83
N GLY A 793 13.06 4.99 -12.65
CA GLY A 793 12.98 5.63 -11.34
C GLY A 793 11.60 5.46 -10.72
N LEU A 794 11.53 5.10 -9.44
CA LEU A 794 10.28 5.07 -8.69
C LEU A 794 9.72 6.49 -8.52
N LEU A 795 8.50 6.72 -9.00
CA LEU A 795 7.74 7.94 -8.71
C LEU A 795 7.00 7.74 -7.39
N TYR A 796 6.09 6.78 -7.31
CA TYR A 796 5.17 6.57 -6.18
C TYR A 796 5.00 5.08 -5.89
N SER A 797 4.79 4.74 -4.62
CA SER A 797 4.49 3.40 -4.12
C SER A 797 3.45 3.53 -3.01
N GLY A 798 2.37 2.74 -3.04
CA GLY A 798 1.32 2.78 -2.02
C GLY A 798 0.07 1.97 -2.36
N LEU A 799 -0.88 1.92 -1.44
CA LEU A 799 -2.14 1.17 -1.62
C LEU A 799 -3.16 1.91 -2.51
N GLU A 800 -2.96 3.21 -2.75
CA GLU A 800 -3.85 4.01 -3.56
C GLU A 800 -3.63 3.79 -5.06
N SER A 801 -4.72 3.48 -5.78
CA SER A 801 -4.73 3.36 -7.24
C SER A 801 -4.61 4.71 -7.97
N THR A 802 -4.23 5.78 -7.27
CA THR A 802 -3.99 7.11 -7.86
C THR A 802 -2.71 7.73 -7.31
N MET A 803 -1.73 7.94 -8.20
CA MET A 803 -0.55 8.75 -7.93
C MET A 803 -0.95 10.23 -7.75
N PRO A 804 -0.56 10.91 -6.66
CA PRO A 804 -0.78 12.34 -6.46
C PRO A 804 -0.26 13.21 -7.62
N ALA A 805 -0.83 14.41 -7.77
CA ALA A 805 -0.46 15.33 -8.83
C ALA A 805 0.95 15.93 -8.63
N SER A 806 1.91 15.43 -9.40
CA SER A 806 3.35 15.68 -9.24
C SER A 806 4.04 16.15 -10.51
N PHE A 807 5.22 16.75 -10.38
CA PHE A 807 6.07 17.04 -11.54
C PHE A 807 6.73 15.76 -12.05
N LEU A 808 6.79 15.61 -13.38
CA LEU A 808 7.49 14.54 -14.06
C LEU A 808 8.79 15.07 -14.70
N PRO A 809 9.83 14.23 -14.82
CA PRO A 809 11.07 14.58 -15.51
C PRO A 809 10.85 14.83 -17.01
N LEU A 810 11.76 15.57 -17.62
CA LEU A 810 11.76 15.88 -19.05
C LEU A 810 11.78 14.60 -19.91
N GLY A 811 10.89 14.53 -20.91
CA GLY A 811 10.83 13.39 -21.83
C GLY A 811 11.94 13.41 -22.89
N ASP A 812 12.23 12.27 -23.51
CA ASP A 812 13.32 12.16 -24.51
C ASP A 812 13.03 13.03 -25.74
N LYS A 813 13.82 14.10 -25.88
CA LYS A 813 13.78 15.05 -26.99
C LYS A 813 13.91 14.38 -28.36
N ARG A 814 14.69 13.29 -28.48
CA ARG A 814 14.86 12.52 -29.72
C ARG A 814 13.58 11.76 -30.11
N ARG A 815 12.72 11.48 -29.14
CA ARG A 815 11.40 10.83 -29.30
C ARG A 815 10.25 11.85 -29.18
N GLY A 816 10.53 13.14 -29.37
CA GLY A 816 9.52 14.19 -29.35
C GLY A 816 9.04 14.57 -27.95
N TYR A 817 9.94 14.54 -26.96
CA TYR A 817 9.67 14.74 -25.53
C TYR A 817 8.76 13.66 -24.92
N ARG A 818 8.86 12.42 -25.41
CA ARG A 818 8.14 11.27 -24.86
C ARG A 818 8.84 10.76 -23.59
N LEU A 819 8.11 10.74 -22.49
CA LEU A 819 8.45 10.03 -21.26
C LEU A 819 7.61 8.74 -21.21
N ASP A 820 8.26 7.58 -21.12
CA ASP A 820 7.58 6.32 -20.88
C ASP A 820 7.35 6.16 -19.37
N LEU A 821 6.15 5.76 -19.00
CA LEU A 821 5.68 5.58 -17.63
C LEU A 821 5.26 4.12 -17.46
N MET A 822 5.65 3.49 -16.38
CA MET A 822 5.28 2.11 -16.06
C MET A 822 4.49 2.09 -14.77
N VAL A 823 3.33 1.42 -14.78
CA VAL A 823 2.56 1.16 -13.57
C VAL A 823 2.58 -0.34 -13.30
N THR A 824 2.88 -0.72 -12.06
CA THR A 824 2.89 -2.10 -11.60
C THR A 824 1.88 -2.24 -10.47
N VAL A 825 0.85 -3.06 -10.68
CA VAL A 825 -0.16 -3.39 -9.67
C VAL A 825 0.14 -4.78 -9.14
N LYS A 826 0.44 -4.87 -7.84
CA LYS A 826 0.84 -6.08 -7.12
C LYS A 826 -0.27 -6.55 -6.20
N ASP A 827 -0.41 -7.86 -6.03
CA ASP A 827 -1.22 -8.47 -4.96
C ASP A 827 -0.42 -8.60 -3.65
N SER A 828 -1.04 -9.16 -2.60
CA SER A 828 -0.40 -9.37 -1.28
C SER A 828 0.74 -10.39 -1.27
N PHE A 829 0.89 -11.22 -2.31
CA PHE A 829 2.06 -12.09 -2.52
C PHE A 829 3.02 -11.55 -3.60
N GLY A 830 2.82 -10.31 -4.06
CA GLY A 830 3.69 -9.57 -4.96
C GLY A 830 3.59 -9.93 -6.44
N ALA A 831 2.73 -10.86 -6.86
CA ALA A 831 2.49 -11.12 -8.28
C ALA A 831 1.85 -9.88 -8.91
N SER A 832 2.28 -9.56 -10.13
CA SER A 832 2.09 -8.21 -10.64
C SER A 832 1.64 -8.15 -12.09
N THR A 833 0.64 -7.30 -12.34
CA THR A 833 0.28 -6.87 -13.68
C THR A 833 0.87 -5.49 -13.93
N PHE A 834 1.63 -5.35 -15.02
CA PHE A 834 2.25 -4.08 -15.42
C PHE A 834 1.57 -3.46 -16.63
N MET A 835 1.61 -2.13 -16.71
CA MET A 835 1.08 -1.33 -17.81
C MET A 835 2.10 -0.29 -18.25
N GLU A 836 2.29 -0.15 -19.56
CA GLU A 836 3.05 0.97 -20.14
C GLU A 836 2.09 2.11 -20.54
N LEU A 837 2.36 3.30 -20.00
CA LEU A 837 1.76 4.57 -20.37
C LEU A 837 2.84 5.49 -20.97
N PHE A 838 2.43 6.63 -21.53
CA PHE A 838 3.37 7.67 -21.92
C PHE A 838 2.79 9.05 -21.67
N ALA A 839 3.65 9.98 -21.28
CA ALA A 839 3.35 11.41 -21.20
C ALA A 839 4.30 12.18 -22.11
N LYS A 840 3.84 13.31 -22.66
CA LYS A 840 4.71 14.25 -23.38
C LYS A 840 5.12 15.39 -22.45
N VAL A 841 6.36 15.37 -21.97
CA VAL A 841 6.87 16.35 -21.00
C VAL A 841 7.90 17.23 -21.67
N GLU A 842 7.46 18.39 -22.17
CA GLU A 842 8.27 19.33 -22.94
C GLU A 842 9.15 20.23 -22.07
N GLU A 843 10.19 20.79 -22.69
CA GLU A 843 11.13 21.70 -22.05
C GLU A 843 10.52 23.09 -21.81
N GLY A 844 10.57 23.57 -20.57
CA GLY A 844 10.05 24.89 -20.18
C GLY A 844 11.04 26.04 -20.40
N GLN A 845 10.52 27.27 -20.36
CA GLN A 845 11.34 28.47 -20.18
C GLN A 845 11.92 28.45 -18.76
N MET A 846 13.24 28.60 -18.65
CA MET A 846 13.96 28.38 -17.40
C MET A 846 14.33 29.72 -16.73
N ASP A 847 13.47 30.18 -15.82
CA ASP A 847 13.72 31.39 -15.01
C ASP A 847 14.48 31.02 -13.72
N ASN A 848 15.66 31.61 -13.53
CA ASN A 848 16.50 31.35 -12.36
C ASN A 848 15.81 31.78 -11.04
N THR A 849 14.95 32.81 -11.07
CA THR A 849 14.18 33.24 -9.88
C THR A 849 13.05 32.27 -9.52
N ALA A 850 12.44 31.63 -10.52
CA ALA A 850 11.45 30.58 -10.29
C ALA A 850 12.11 29.29 -9.77
N LEU A 851 13.28 28.92 -10.31
CA LEU A 851 14.04 27.75 -9.86
C LEU A 851 14.51 27.86 -8.42
N THR A 852 15.12 28.99 -8.05
CA THR A 852 15.52 29.23 -6.67
C THR A 852 14.32 29.16 -5.71
N GLY A 853 13.15 29.71 -6.08
CA GLY A 853 11.90 29.53 -5.32
C GLY A 853 11.41 28.07 -5.19
N LEU A 854 11.80 27.18 -6.11
CA LEU A 854 11.51 25.75 -6.01
C LEU A 854 12.55 25.00 -5.17
N THR A 855 13.84 25.32 -5.28
CA THR A 855 14.94 24.46 -4.78
C THR A 855 15.71 24.99 -3.58
N SER A 856 15.79 26.31 -3.38
CA SER A 856 16.86 26.91 -2.57
C SER A 856 16.35 28.04 -1.68
N GLY A 857 16.70 27.98 -0.40
CA GLY A 857 16.26 28.91 0.64
C GLY A 857 15.13 28.35 1.52
N GLU A 858 14.99 28.92 2.72
CA GLU A 858 14.14 28.40 3.81
C GLU A 858 12.65 28.25 3.44
N ASN A 859 12.17 29.06 2.51
CA ASN A 859 10.76 29.07 2.08
C ASN A 859 10.58 28.48 0.68
N SER A 860 11.56 27.74 0.17
CA SER A 860 11.46 27.05 -1.12
C SER A 860 10.46 25.88 -1.05
N THR A 861 9.91 25.51 -2.20
CA THR A 861 9.00 24.34 -2.28
C THR A 861 9.69 23.07 -1.78
N LEU A 862 10.95 22.86 -2.14
CA LEU A 862 11.74 21.72 -1.65
C LEU A 862 11.91 21.76 -0.12
N SER A 863 12.28 22.90 0.46
CA SER A 863 12.39 23.03 1.93
C SER A 863 11.05 22.74 2.63
N THR A 864 9.93 23.15 2.05
CA THR A 864 8.59 22.88 2.59
C THR A 864 8.24 21.38 2.53
N LEU A 865 8.59 20.68 1.45
CA LEU A 865 8.38 19.23 1.32
C LEU A 865 9.25 18.42 2.29
N LEU A 866 10.51 18.84 2.49
CA LEU A 866 11.40 18.25 3.48
C LEU A 866 10.86 18.47 4.91
N LEU A 867 10.35 19.66 5.21
CA LEU A 867 9.67 19.97 6.48
C LEU A 867 8.36 19.18 6.66
N SER A 868 7.62 18.87 5.60
CA SER A 868 6.42 18.02 5.70
C SER A 868 6.73 16.53 5.80
N GLY A 869 7.99 16.12 5.57
CA GLY A 869 8.40 14.71 5.53
C GLY A 869 7.99 13.98 4.25
N ASP A 870 7.59 14.69 3.19
CA ASP A 870 7.18 14.09 1.92
C ASP A 870 8.41 13.85 1.03
N THR A 871 9.16 12.80 1.38
CA THR A 871 10.39 12.38 0.69
C THR A 871 10.14 12.02 -0.78
N SER A 872 8.98 11.44 -1.09
CA SER A 872 8.57 11.11 -2.45
C SER A 872 8.36 12.35 -3.31
N ALA A 873 7.61 13.35 -2.84
CA ALA A 873 7.42 14.59 -3.58
C ALA A 873 8.73 15.41 -3.68
N ALA A 874 9.56 15.41 -2.64
CA ALA A 874 10.85 16.08 -2.63
C ALA A 874 11.81 15.49 -3.68
N THR A 875 12.00 14.17 -3.70
CA THR A 875 12.87 13.47 -4.67
C THR A 875 12.34 13.58 -6.12
N GLN A 876 11.02 13.56 -6.33
CA GLN A 876 10.39 13.84 -7.63
C GLN A 876 10.65 15.27 -8.12
N LEU A 877 10.53 16.28 -7.25
CA LEU A 877 10.83 17.68 -7.58
C LEU A 877 12.31 17.83 -7.96
N ILE A 878 13.21 17.27 -7.15
CA ILE A 878 14.66 17.25 -7.42
C ILE A 878 14.95 16.59 -8.78
N SER A 879 14.37 15.42 -9.05
CA SER A 879 14.53 14.69 -10.31
C SER A 879 14.02 15.49 -11.51
N SER A 880 12.89 16.19 -11.36
CA SER A 880 12.30 17.04 -12.39
C SER A 880 13.18 18.26 -12.70
N VAL A 881 13.64 18.99 -11.68
CA VAL A 881 14.58 20.12 -11.85
C VAL A 881 15.86 19.65 -12.52
N THR A 882 16.39 18.53 -12.06
CA THR A 882 17.67 18.00 -12.52
C THR A 882 17.60 17.54 -13.98
N SER A 883 16.50 16.92 -14.42
CA SER A 883 16.31 16.57 -15.82
C SER A 883 16.38 17.79 -16.77
N LEU A 884 15.90 18.95 -16.30
CA LEU A 884 15.99 20.22 -17.03
C LEU A 884 17.41 20.81 -16.98
N LEU A 885 18.11 20.73 -15.84
CA LEU A 885 19.52 21.13 -15.73
C LEU A 885 20.41 20.31 -16.68
N ASN A 886 20.20 19.00 -16.76
CA ASN A 886 20.94 18.09 -17.64
C ASN A 886 20.73 18.49 -19.11
N SER A 887 19.48 18.73 -19.53
CA SER A 887 19.14 19.19 -20.89
C SER A 887 19.76 20.55 -21.28
N GLN A 888 19.91 21.47 -20.32
CA GLN A 888 20.53 22.78 -20.57
C GLN A 888 22.05 22.70 -20.66
N SER A 889 22.68 21.68 -20.05
CA SER A 889 24.12 21.46 -20.23
C SER A 889 24.49 21.03 -21.65
N GLU A 890 23.58 20.37 -22.38
CA GLU A 890 23.80 19.98 -23.79
C GLU A 890 23.81 21.19 -24.75
N LYS A 891 23.30 22.36 -24.32
CA LYS A 891 23.19 23.55 -25.17
C LYS A 891 24.48 24.37 -25.12
N GLN A 892 25.26 24.31 -26.21
CA GLN A 892 26.36 25.25 -26.40
C GLN A 892 25.83 26.70 -26.43
N THR A 893 26.60 27.59 -25.80
CA THR A 893 26.27 28.98 -25.46
C THR A 893 25.75 29.81 -26.64
N ASP A 894 24.47 30.22 -26.58
CA ASP A 894 23.92 31.48 -27.16
C ASP A 894 22.40 31.66 -26.91
N THR A 895 21.69 30.69 -26.33
CA THR A 895 20.29 30.84 -25.92
C THR A 895 20.15 31.45 -24.51
N PRO A 896 19.12 32.27 -24.23
CA PRO A 896 18.81 32.71 -22.88
C PRO A 896 18.41 31.51 -22.00
N GLY A 897 19.17 31.27 -20.93
CA GLY A 897 19.01 30.17 -19.99
C GLY A 897 20.01 30.29 -18.84
N VAL A 898 19.88 29.42 -17.84
CA VAL A 898 20.71 29.41 -16.62
C VAL A 898 22.17 29.11 -16.98
N SER A 899 23.11 29.93 -16.50
CA SER A 899 24.55 29.80 -16.80
C SER A 899 25.19 28.56 -16.17
N LYS A 900 26.34 28.10 -16.69
CA LYS A 900 27.06 26.93 -16.14
C LYS A 900 27.36 27.08 -14.64
N LEU A 901 27.69 28.28 -14.17
CA LEU A 901 27.95 28.57 -12.76
C LEU A 901 26.69 28.48 -11.89
N GLU A 902 25.57 29.03 -12.35
CA GLU A 902 24.28 28.92 -11.64
C GLU A 902 23.79 27.46 -11.60
N ARG A 903 24.00 26.68 -12.68
CA ARG A 903 23.70 25.23 -12.69
C ARG A 903 24.58 24.45 -11.70
N GLN A 904 25.87 24.76 -11.60
CA GLN A 904 26.77 24.21 -10.58
C GLN A 904 26.27 24.50 -9.15
N GLN A 905 25.87 25.74 -8.88
CA GLN A 905 25.31 26.13 -7.57
C GLN A 905 24.00 25.41 -7.26
N LEU A 906 23.09 25.30 -8.22
CA LEU A 906 21.83 24.56 -8.06
C LEU A 906 22.08 23.07 -7.78
N ARG A 907 23.00 22.42 -8.50
CA ARG A 907 23.38 21.02 -8.23
C ARG A 907 23.91 20.83 -6.81
N THR A 908 24.78 21.73 -6.35
CA THR A 908 25.31 21.70 -4.98
C THR A 908 24.19 21.78 -3.95
N SER A 909 23.29 22.77 -4.08
CA SER A 909 22.12 22.93 -3.21
C SER A 909 21.16 21.73 -3.24
N LEU A 910 21.02 21.05 -4.38
CA LEU A 910 20.17 19.85 -4.51
C LEU A 910 20.79 18.62 -3.82
N VAL A 911 22.12 18.40 -3.94
CA VAL A 911 22.81 17.31 -3.22
C VAL A 911 22.78 17.54 -1.71
N GLU A 912 23.03 18.77 -1.26
CA GLU A 912 22.93 19.14 0.16
C GLU A 912 21.51 18.94 0.71
N SER A 913 20.48 19.21 -0.11
CA SER A 913 19.08 18.93 0.26
C SER A 913 18.78 17.43 0.34
N LEU A 914 19.33 16.60 -0.56
CA LEU A 914 19.19 15.14 -0.49
C LEU A 914 19.83 14.55 0.78
N LEU A 915 20.93 15.12 1.29
CA LEU A 915 21.52 14.70 2.57
C LEU A 915 20.60 14.96 3.80
N THR A 916 19.52 15.74 3.63
CA THR A 916 18.50 15.91 4.68
C THR A 916 17.32 14.94 4.55
N VAL A 917 17.26 14.14 3.48
CA VAL A 917 16.25 13.09 3.30
C VAL A 917 16.66 11.87 4.12
N GLU A 918 15.89 11.57 5.17
CA GLU A 918 16.08 10.35 5.95
C GLU A 918 15.61 9.13 5.13
N VAL A 919 16.53 8.20 4.88
CA VAL A 919 16.27 6.96 4.14
C VAL A 919 16.01 5.84 5.12
N GLU A 920 14.74 5.44 5.24
CA GLU A 920 14.25 4.47 6.23
C GLU A 920 13.45 3.32 5.59
N THR A 921 13.06 3.46 4.31
CA THR A 921 12.37 2.42 3.53
C THR A 921 13.05 2.16 2.19
N VAL A 922 12.77 1.01 1.59
CA VAL A 922 13.26 0.61 0.26
C VAL A 922 12.85 1.61 -0.83
N GLU A 923 11.64 2.15 -0.75
CA GLU A 923 11.10 3.15 -1.67
C GLU A 923 11.90 4.45 -1.58
N SER A 924 12.15 4.93 -0.36
CA SER A 924 12.96 6.13 -0.11
C SER A 924 14.41 5.95 -0.57
N LEU A 925 14.95 4.74 -0.46
CA LEU A 925 16.27 4.36 -0.97
C LEU A 925 16.31 4.41 -2.52
N GLN A 926 15.32 3.82 -3.20
CA GLN A 926 15.21 3.86 -4.67
C GLN A 926 15.09 5.31 -5.17
N GLN A 927 14.19 6.09 -4.57
CA GLN A 927 13.92 7.47 -4.95
C GLN A 927 15.13 8.39 -4.75
N THR A 928 15.81 8.27 -3.61
CA THR A 928 16.99 9.09 -3.28
C THR A 928 18.19 8.70 -4.14
N SER A 929 18.39 7.40 -4.42
CA SER A 929 19.45 6.92 -5.31
C SER A 929 19.26 7.42 -6.74
N ALA A 930 18.04 7.33 -7.29
CA ALA A 930 17.72 7.81 -8.63
C ALA A 930 17.88 9.35 -8.76
N ALA A 931 17.46 10.10 -7.73
CA ALA A 931 17.64 11.55 -7.69
C ALA A 931 19.13 11.93 -7.67
N LEU A 932 19.95 11.24 -6.86
CA LEU A 932 21.39 11.49 -6.75
C LEU A 932 22.16 11.11 -8.03
N GLU A 933 21.81 9.99 -8.66
CA GLU A 933 22.35 9.62 -9.98
C GLU A 933 22.07 10.74 -11.01
N SER A 934 20.82 11.21 -11.07
CA SER A 934 20.40 12.27 -11.98
C SER A 934 21.20 13.57 -11.77
N ILE A 935 21.46 13.97 -10.51
CA ILE A 935 22.20 15.21 -10.21
C ILE A 935 23.66 15.10 -10.64
N THR A 936 24.26 13.93 -10.40
CA THR A 936 25.67 13.68 -10.68
C THR A 936 26.00 13.46 -12.15
N GLN A 937 24.99 13.16 -12.99
CA GLN A 937 25.14 12.82 -14.41
C GLN A 937 26.04 13.80 -15.22
N VAL A 938 25.99 15.10 -14.93
CA VAL A 938 26.85 16.10 -15.62
C VAL A 938 28.08 16.40 -14.78
N THR A 939 29.12 15.58 -14.96
CA THR A 939 30.34 15.59 -14.14
C THR A 939 31.10 16.92 -14.15
N GLU A 940 31.13 17.65 -15.28
CA GLU A 940 31.73 19.00 -15.37
C GLU A 940 30.95 20.09 -14.61
N GLU A 941 29.74 19.80 -14.13
CA GLU A 941 28.89 20.71 -13.36
C GLU A 941 28.83 20.35 -11.86
N LEU A 942 29.68 19.43 -11.39
CA LEU A 942 29.81 19.13 -9.96
C LEU A 942 30.94 19.93 -9.33
N SER A 943 30.60 20.82 -8.39
CA SER A 943 31.58 21.53 -7.57
C SER A 943 32.31 20.59 -6.60
N ALA A 944 33.40 21.04 -6.01
CA ALA A 944 34.16 20.28 -5.01
C ALA A 944 33.28 19.87 -3.81
N GLU A 945 32.42 20.78 -3.35
CA GLU A 945 31.47 20.58 -2.26
C GLU A 945 30.40 19.56 -2.66
N ALA A 946 29.84 19.69 -3.87
CA ALA A 946 28.87 18.73 -4.40
C ALA A 946 29.45 17.31 -4.52
N GLN A 947 30.73 17.17 -4.90
CA GLN A 947 31.42 15.88 -4.98
C GLN A 947 31.53 15.19 -3.60
N VAL A 948 31.92 15.93 -2.55
CA VAL A 948 31.99 15.40 -1.18
C VAL A 948 30.61 15.03 -0.65
N SER A 949 29.62 15.90 -0.85
CA SER A 949 28.24 15.65 -0.41
C SER A 949 27.62 14.45 -1.13
N ALA A 950 27.86 14.29 -2.43
CA ALA A 950 27.33 13.17 -3.21
C ALA A 950 28.04 11.84 -2.87
N ALA A 951 29.36 11.85 -2.63
CA ALA A 951 30.08 10.66 -2.17
C ALA A 951 29.63 10.23 -0.76
N THR A 952 29.29 11.18 0.11
CA THR A 952 28.74 10.93 1.44
C THR A 952 27.33 10.33 1.34
N ALA A 953 26.45 10.91 0.54
CA ALA A 953 25.10 10.39 0.29
C ALA A 953 25.14 8.97 -0.28
N CYS A 954 25.97 8.69 -1.29
CA CYS A 954 26.12 7.34 -1.85
C CYS A 954 26.55 6.30 -0.79
N LYS A 955 27.40 6.69 0.17
CA LYS A 955 27.86 5.84 1.27
C LYS A 955 26.75 5.55 2.30
N GLU A 956 25.89 6.52 2.56
CA GLU A 956 24.75 6.32 3.47
C GLU A 956 23.69 5.42 2.81
N LEU A 957 23.40 5.64 1.53
CA LEU A 957 22.53 4.79 0.71
C LEU A 957 23.06 3.35 0.62
N SER A 958 24.36 3.14 0.41
CA SER A 958 24.96 1.79 0.33
C SER A 958 24.93 1.05 1.66
N ALA A 959 25.14 1.77 2.78
CA ALA A 959 25.06 1.19 4.11
C ALA A 959 23.64 0.69 4.42
N PHE A 960 22.61 1.47 4.07
CA PHE A 960 21.20 1.08 4.19
C PHE A 960 20.84 -0.09 3.24
N LEU A 961 21.27 -0.07 1.98
CA LEU A 961 21.11 -1.21 1.06
C LEU A 961 21.70 -2.51 1.67
N THR A 962 22.79 -2.39 2.44
CA THR A 962 23.46 -3.51 3.11
C THR A 962 22.76 -3.98 4.39
N SER A 963 21.92 -3.16 5.04
CA SER A 963 21.05 -3.63 6.13
C SER A 963 19.87 -4.44 5.59
N GLU A 964 19.24 -3.97 4.51
CA GLU A 964 18.05 -4.60 3.92
C GLU A 964 18.37 -5.87 3.11
N ALA A 965 19.62 -6.03 2.69
CA ALA A 965 20.07 -7.19 1.93
C ALA A 965 19.79 -8.53 2.67
N GLY A 966 18.91 -9.34 2.07
CA GLY A 966 18.68 -10.74 2.42
C GLY A 966 17.52 -11.04 3.39
N ALA A 967 16.74 -10.04 3.82
CA ALA A 967 15.60 -10.25 4.73
C ALA A 967 14.23 -10.19 4.04
N GLU A 968 13.90 -9.07 3.37
CA GLU A 968 12.59 -8.87 2.70
C GLU A 968 12.71 -8.22 1.30
N LEU A 969 13.89 -7.72 0.90
CA LEU A 969 14.08 -7.02 -0.36
C LEU A 969 14.22 -7.97 -1.57
N ASP A 970 13.41 -7.76 -2.61
CA ASP A 970 13.55 -8.50 -3.86
C ASP A 970 14.89 -8.20 -4.55
N THR A 971 15.50 -9.21 -5.16
CA THR A 971 16.89 -9.06 -5.63
C THR A 971 17.02 -8.16 -6.84
N LYS A 972 15.98 -8.06 -7.68
CA LYS A 972 16.01 -7.17 -8.83
C LYS A 972 16.05 -5.71 -8.36
N THR A 973 15.18 -5.34 -7.43
CA THR A 973 15.21 -4.01 -6.78
C THR A 973 16.57 -3.75 -6.11
N LEU A 974 17.16 -4.73 -5.42
CA LEU A 974 18.49 -4.58 -4.82
C LEU A 974 19.58 -4.32 -5.86
N GLU A 975 19.59 -5.07 -6.97
CA GLU A 975 20.58 -4.94 -8.05
C GLU A 975 20.39 -3.64 -8.86
N ASP A 976 19.14 -3.26 -9.17
CA ASP A 976 18.81 -1.99 -9.83
C ASP A 976 19.25 -0.79 -8.97
N THR A 977 18.98 -0.84 -7.66
CA THR A 977 19.36 0.22 -6.70
C THR A 977 20.87 0.29 -6.51
N ALA A 978 21.56 -0.86 -6.41
CA ALA A 978 23.02 -0.94 -6.44
C ALA A 978 23.57 -0.28 -7.71
N GLY A 979 22.96 -0.52 -8.87
CA GLY A 979 23.30 0.11 -10.13
C GLY A 979 23.20 1.63 -10.12
N MET A 980 22.16 2.21 -9.51
CA MET A 980 22.00 3.66 -9.35
C MET A 980 23.09 4.26 -8.45
N ILE A 981 23.37 3.63 -7.30
CA ILE A 981 24.43 4.08 -6.37
C ILE A 981 25.81 4.03 -7.05
N VAL A 982 26.14 2.92 -7.72
CA VAL A 982 27.41 2.77 -8.45
C VAL A 982 27.53 3.76 -9.61
N SER A 983 26.44 4.08 -10.30
CA SER A 983 26.39 5.14 -11.33
C SER A 983 26.70 6.52 -10.74
N GLY A 984 26.06 6.88 -9.61
CA GLY A 984 26.36 8.13 -8.90
C GLY A 984 27.82 8.22 -8.42
N LEU A 985 28.36 7.13 -7.86
CA LEU A 985 29.77 7.03 -7.46
C LEU A 985 30.73 7.20 -8.65
N SER A 986 30.43 6.55 -9.78
CA SER A 986 31.19 6.67 -11.03
C SER A 986 31.24 8.12 -11.51
N ASN A 987 30.10 8.80 -11.53
CA ASN A 987 30.01 10.20 -11.94
C ASN A 987 30.86 11.11 -11.04
N VAL A 988 30.80 10.91 -9.72
CA VAL A 988 31.57 11.69 -8.74
C VAL A 988 33.09 11.43 -8.87
N MET A 989 33.53 10.19 -9.09
CA MET A 989 34.94 9.89 -9.35
C MET A 989 35.45 10.57 -10.62
N THR A 990 34.68 10.51 -11.70
CA THR A 990 35.02 11.18 -12.96
C THR A 990 35.11 12.70 -12.79
N ALA A 991 34.19 13.31 -12.02
CA ALA A 991 34.24 14.74 -11.68
C ALA A 991 35.44 15.14 -10.79
N ALA A 992 35.90 14.24 -9.91
CA ALA A 992 37.05 14.48 -9.04
C ALA A 992 38.41 14.31 -9.76
N THR A 993 38.43 13.71 -10.96
CA THR A 993 39.68 13.35 -11.64
C THR A 993 40.54 14.54 -12.14
N PRO A 994 39.98 15.67 -12.63
CA PRO A 994 40.77 16.84 -13.03
C PRO A 994 41.69 17.38 -11.91
N LEU A 995 41.26 17.27 -10.64
CA LEU A 995 42.05 17.67 -9.46
C LEU A 995 43.37 16.88 -9.33
N VAL A 996 43.41 15.64 -9.85
CA VAL A 996 44.58 14.74 -9.80
C VAL A 996 45.48 14.92 -11.03
N SER A 997 44.91 15.29 -12.18
CA SER A 997 45.64 15.41 -13.46
C SER A 997 46.70 16.52 -13.51
N SER A 998 46.62 17.51 -12.60
CA SER A 998 47.58 18.61 -12.45
C SER A 998 48.97 18.17 -11.97
N VAL A 999 49.14 16.92 -11.55
CA VAL A 999 50.39 16.38 -10.98
C VAL A 999 51.50 16.14 -12.02
N ASN A 1000 51.19 15.86 -13.30
CA ASN A 1000 52.19 15.27 -14.22
C ASN A 1000 52.11 15.71 -15.70
N GLY A 1001 52.23 17.01 -15.95
CA GLY A 1001 52.54 17.53 -17.29
C GLY A 1001 53.99 17.27 -17.69
N SER A 1002 54.26 16.21 -18.47
CA SER A 1002 55.62 15.95 -19.00
C SER A 1002 55.88 16.61 -20.36
N GLN A 1003 56.83 17.57 -20.35
CA GLN A 1003 57.52 18.23 -21.49
C GLN A 1003 56.69 19.02 -22.52
N GLY A 1004 56.90 20.35 -22.56
CA GLY A 1004 56.64 21.18 -23.75
C GLY A 1004 56.08 22.59 -23.50
N ASP A 1005 56.94 23.53 -23.12
CA ASP A 1005 56.75 24.99 -23.08
C ASP A 1005 55.62 25.63 -22.22
N THR A 1006 55.98 26.76 -21.61
CA THR A 1006 55.14 27.69 -20.81
C THR A 1006 54.36 27.10 -19.62
N ARG A 1007 54.98 27.15 -18.43
CA ARG A 1007 54.32 26.95 -17.12
C ARG A 1007 53.07 27.85 -16.95
N PRO A 1008 51.93 27.27 -16.54
CA PRO A 1008 51.14 27.78 -15.43
C PRO A 1008 51.60 27.09 -14.15
N SER A 1009 52.18 27.84 -13.21
CA SER A 1009 52.52 27.33 -11.88
C SER A 1009 51.32 27.50 -10.94
N GLY A 1010 50.62 26.41 -10.67
CA GLY A 1010 49.72 26.26 -9.52
C GLY A 1010 50.14 25.05 -8.72
N ASP A 1011 50.60 25.26 -7.47
CA ASP A 1011 50.68 24.16 -6.51
C ASP A 1011 49.25 23.70 -6.19
N ILE A 1012 49.00 22.39 -6.18
CA ILE A 1012 47.75 21.81 -5.69
C ILE A 1012 47.63 22.17 -4.21
N SER A 1013 46.50 22.74 -3.78
CA SER A 1013 46.36 23.11 -2.38
C SER A 1013 46.25 21.84 -1.52
N GLN A 1014 46.64 21.95 -0.24
CA GLN A 1014 46.40 20.83 0.70
C GLN A 1014 44.89 20.54 0.84
N GLU A 1015 44.04 21.53 0.61
CA GLU A 1015 42.59 21.45 0.67
C GLU A 1015 42.03 20.58 -0.47
N ASP A 1016 42.47 20.79 -1.72
CA ASP A 1016 42.12 19.94 -2.88
C ASP A 1016 42.53 18.47 -2.66
N LEU A 1017 43.69 18.25 -2.02
CA LEU A 1017 44.20 16.91 -1.74
C LEU A 1017 43.40 16.19 -0.64
N GLU A 1018 43.01 16.87 0.43
CA GLU A 1018 42.14 16.28 1.46
C GLU A 1018 40.71 16.06 0.93
N LEU A 1019 40.19 16.95 0.08
CA LEU A 1019 38.91 16.77 -0.61
C LEU A 1019 38.91 15.48 -1.46
N SER A 1020 39.92 15.33 -2.33
CA SER A 1020 40.08 14.14 -3.18
C SER A 1020 40.20 12.84 -2.37
N LYS A 1021 40.91 12.86 -1.23
CA LYS A 1021 40.96 11.71 -0.30
C LYS A 1021 39.60 11.37 0.29
N ASN A 1022 38.84 12.36 0.75
CA ASN A 1022 37.53 12.15 1.36
C ASN A 1022 36.54 11.55 0.36
N VAL A 1023 36.48 12.08 -0.87
CA VAL A 1023 35.68 11.51 -1.97
C VAL A 1023 36.09 10.07 -2.23
N THR A 1024 37.39 9.81 -2.44
CA THR A 1024 37.91 8.46 -2.71
C THR A 1024 37.58 7.46 -1.60
N LEU A 1025 37.72 7.86 -0.33
CA LEU A 1025 37.46 7.00 0.82
C LEU A 1025 35.96 6.68 0.97
N ALA A 1026 35.10 7.68 0.78
CA ALA A 1026 33.65 7.49 0.82
C ALA A 1026 33.19 6.56 -0.31
N THR A 1027 33.64 6.79 -1.53
CA THR A 1027 33.35 5.93 -2.69
C THR A 1027 33.82 4.49 -2.51
N MET A 1028 35.06 4.28 -2.04
CA MET A 1028 35.58 2.93 -1.80
C MET A 1028 34.83 2.19 -0.69
N THR A 1029 34.34 2.91 0.33
CA THR A 1029 33.47 2.31 1.36
C THR A 1029 32.13 1.90 0.75
N ALA A 1030 31.51 2.79 -0.03
CA ALA A 1030 30.22 2.54 -0.64
C ALA A 1030 30.23 1.37 -1.65
N LEU A 1031 31.32 1.20 -2.41
CA LEU A 1031 31.51 0.05 -3.28
C LEU A 1031 31.65 -1.27 -2.49
N GLN A 1032 32.31 -1.25 -1.32
CA GLN A 1032 32.41 -2.43 -0.45
C GLN A 1032 31.06 -2.82 0.17
N ASP A 1033 30.25 -1.84 0.55
CA ASP A 1033 28.88 -2.04 1.03
C ASP A 1033 28.00 -2.63 -0.08
N VAL A 1034 27.96 -2.01 -1.27
CA VAL A 1034 27.21 -2.52 -2.44
C VAL A 1034 27.61 -3.96 -2.78
N LYS A 1035 28.91 -4.26 -2.81
CA LYS A 1035 29.40 -5.64 -3.01
C LYS A 1035 28.82 -6.58 -1.95
N SER A 1036 28.88 -6.19 -0.69
CA SER A 1036 28.42 -7.00 0.44
C SER A 1036 26.90 -7.24 0.41
N ALA A 1037 26.13 -6.25 -0.06
CA ALA A 1037 24.69 -6.38 -0.28
C ALA A 1037 24.37 -7.38 -1.40
N VAL A 1038 24.98 -7.23 -2.58
CA VAL A 1038 24.77 -8.10 -3.75
C VAL A 1038 25.23 -9.54 -3.45
N LEU A 1039 26.45 -9.75 -2.95
CA LEU A 1039 26.95 -11.11 -2.67
C LEU A 1039 26.14 -11.86 -1.59
N ARG A 1040 25.42 -11.15 -0.71
CA ARG A 1040 24.56 -11.79 0.30
C ARG A 1040 23.30 -12.44 -0.31
N THR A 1041 22.81 -11.95 -1.45
CA THR A 1041 21.64 -12.51 -2.16
C THR A 1041 21.99 -13.62 -3.13
N LYS A 1042 23.26 -13.73 -3.55
CA LYS A 1042 23.71 -14.76 -4.51
C LYS A 1042 24.05 -16.10 -3.83
N VAL A 1043 24.01 -17.19 -4.61
CA VAL A 1043 24.43 -18.54 -4.20
C VAL A 1043 25.62 -19.04 -5.02
N THR A 1044 26.33 -20.05 -4.54
CA THR A 1044 27.50 -20.60 -5.26
C THR A 1044 27.11 -21.22 -6.60
N GLY A 1045 27.84 -20.83 -7.65
CA GLY A 1045 27.65 -21.26 -9.04
C GLY A 1045 26.57 -20.49 -9.80
N GLU A 1046 26.05 -19.39 -9.25
CA GLU A 1046 25.14 -18.45 -9.92
C GLU A 1046 25.92 -17.49 -10.82
N GLU A 1047 25.42 -17.21 -12.03
CA GLU A 1047 25.97 -16.20 -12.96
C GLU A 1047 26.31 -14.87 -12.27
N PRO A 1048 27.41 -14.19 -12.66
CA PRO A 1048 27.84 -12.95 -12.04
C PRO A 1048 26.81 -11.82 -12.22
N THR A 1049 26.58 -11.06 -11.16
CA THR A 1049 25.91 -9.76 -11.28
C THR A 1049 26.94 -8.76 -11.79
N VAL A 1050 26.68 -8.15 -12.95
CA VAL A 1050 27.59 -7.18 -13.58
C VAL A 1050 26.98 -5.79 -13.46
N VAL A 1051 27.67 -4.89 -12.78
CA VAL A 1051 27.33 -3.47 -12.69
C VAL A 1051 28.37 -2.69 -13.48
N SER A 1052 27.93 -2.00 -14.53
CA SER A 1052 28.82 -1.29 -15.47
C SER A 1052 28.33 0.13 -15.72
N THR A 1053 29.28 1.06 -15.81
CA THR A 1053 29.10 2.49 -16.09
C THR A 1053 30.13 2.95 -17.14
N ASP A 1054 30.10 4.22 -17.54
CA ASP A 1054 31.09 4.79 -18.46
C ASP A 1054 32.52 4.87 -17.87
N SER A 1055 32.74 4.56 -16.58
CA SER A 1055 34.05 4.72 -15.90
C SER A 1055 34.34 3.71 -14.79
N LEU A 1056 33.47 2.72 -14.57
CA LEU A 1056 33.63 1.64 -13.61
C LEU A 1056 32.88 0.39 -14.08
N SER A 1057 33.53 -0.78 -14.11
CA SER A 1057 32.85 -2.05 -14.32
C SER A 1057 33.22 -3.10 -13.27
N MET A 1058 32.22 -3.77 -12.73
CA MET A 1058 32.34 -4.69 -11.60
C MET A 1058 31.45 -5.93 -11.80
N ALA A 1059 32.09 -7.10 -11.85
CA ALA A 1059 31.43 -8.40 -11.84
C ALA A 1059 31.55 -9.07 -10.46
N LEU A 1060 30.40 -9.46 -9.90
CA LEU A 1060 30.28 -10.07 -8.57
C LEU A 1060 29.66 -11.48 -8.65
N SER A 1061 30.40 -12.50 -8.22
CA SER A 1061 29.92 -13.89 -8.18
C SER A 1061 30.40 -14.64 -6.94
N LYS A 1062 29.78 -15.80 -6.69
CA LYS A 1062 30.16 -16.72 -5.63
C LYS A 1062 30.43 -18.08 -6.24
N GLU A 1063 31.59 -18.65 -5.97
CA GLU A 1063 32.01 -19.93 -6.55
C GLU A 1063 32.47 -20.89 -5.46
N THR A 1064 32.46 -22.19 -5.75
CA THR A 1064 33.20 -23.14 -4.90
C THR A 1064 34.68 -23.15 -5.31
N PRO A 1065 35.60 -23.56 -4.42
CA PRO A 1065 37.00 -23.76 -4.81
C PRO A 1065 37.18 -24.76 -5.97
N GLN A 1066 36.22 -25.66 -6.21
CA GLN A 1066 36.26 -26.62 -7.31
C GLN A 1066 35.92 -25.96 -8.66
N ASP A 1067 34.96 -25.04 -8.68
CA ASP A 1067 34.55 -24.29 -9.87
C ASP A 1067 35.65 -23.36 -10.38
N LEU A 1068 36.53 -22.91 -9.47
CA LEU A 1068 37.71 -22.10 -9.77
C LEU A 1068 38.85 -22.86 -10.47
N MET A 1069 38.93 -24.18 -10.41
CA MET A 1069 40.13 -24.91 -10.88
C MET A 1069 40.27 -24.87 -12.41
N GLY A 1070 41.23 -24.07 -12.89
CA GLY A 1070 41.44 -23.85 -14.33
C GLY A 1070 40.37 -22.98 -15.02
N GLY A 1071 39.48 -22.35 -14.23
CA GLY A 1071 38.47 -21.42 -14.72
C GLY A 1071 39.03 -20.03 -15.01
N THR A 1072 38.28 -19.24 -15.78
CA THR A 1072 38.63 -17.83 -16.05
C THR A 1072 37.42 -16.93 -15.91
N VAL A 1073 37.51 -15.90 -15.08
CA VAL A 1073 36.43 -14.92 -14.84
C VAL A 1073 36.73 -13.64 -15.62
N THR A 1074 35.70 -13.08 -16.25
CA THR A 1074 35.78 -11.92 -17.15
C THR A 1074 34.59 -10.98 -16.95
N ASP A 1075 34.84 -9.68 -17.07
CA ASP A 1075 33.89 -8.58 -16.86
C ASP A 1075 32.96 -8.29 -18.07
N SER A 1076 33.12 -8.99 -19.20
CA SER A 1076 32.37 -8.71 -20.44
C SER A 1076 30.98 -9.38 -20.49
N GLY A 1077 29.93 -8.63 -20.13
CA GLY A 1077 28.53 -9.05 -20.24
C GLY A 1077 27.81 -8.69 -21.57
N SER A 1078 28.41 -7.87 -22.44
CA SER A 1078 27.75 -7.37 -23.67
C SER A 1078 28.41 -7.84 -24.97
N SER A 1079 27.58 -8.05 -25.99
CA SER A 1079 27.99 -8.45 -27.35
C SER A 1079 28.23 -7.27 -28.30
N SER A 1080 28.32 -6.05 -27.77
CA SER A 1080 28.61 -4.83 -28.53
C SER A 1080 30.11 -4.59 -28.66
N THR A 1081 30.61 -4.62 -29.89
CA THR A 1081 32.02 -4.40 -30.24
C THR A 1081 32.42 -2.92 -30.12
N ASP A 1082 32.77 -2.43 -28.93
CA ASP A 1082 33.70 -1.31 -28.72
C ASP A 1082 33.98 -1.00 -27.22
N VAL A 1083 34.67 -1.90 -26.50
CA VAL A 1083 35.46 -1.55 -25.29
C VAL A 1083 36.76 -2.36 -25.31
N SER A 1084 37.92 -1.71 -25.15
CA SER A 1084 39.23 -2.29 -25.47
C SER A 1084 40.02 -2.86 -24.27
N SER A 1085 39.35 -3.13 -23.15
CA SER A 1085 40.00 -3.60 -21.91
C SER A 1085 39.12 -4.55 -21.08
N THR A 1086 38.95 -5.80 -21.54
CA THR A 1086 38.38 -6.86 -20.70
C THR A 1086 39.37 -7.26 -19.61
N SER A 1087 39.04 -7.03 -18.33
CA SER A 1087 39.75 -7.67 -17.22
C SER A 1087 39.49 -9.18 -17.23
N ARG A 1088 40.54 -9.98 -17.02
CA ARG A 1088 40.48 -11.45 -17.08
C ARG A 1088 41.38 -12.05 -16.01
N VAL A 1089 40.79 -12.83 -15.10
CA VAL A 1089 41.50 -13.56 -14.05
C VAL A 1089 41.52 -15.04 -14.41
N GLU A 1090 42.71 -15.62 -14.57
CA GLU A 1090 42.89 -17.07 -14.78
C GLU A 1090 43.36 -17.74 -13.49
N PHE A 1091 42.70 -18.83 -13.09
CA PHE A 1091 43.01 -19.56 -11.86
C PHE A 1091 43.86 -20.82 -12.14
N PRO A 1092 44.78 -21.20 -11.23
CA PRO A 1092 45.64 -22.36 -11.44
C PRO A 1092 44.84 -23.68 -11.47
N PRO A 1093 45.32 -24.71 -12.20
CA PRO A 1093 44.62 -25.99 -12.35
C PRO A 1093 44.64 -26.88 -11.09
N SER A 1094 45.21 -26.42 -9.98
CA SER A 1094 45.26 -27.15 -8.71
C SER A 1094 45.44 -26.19 -7.53
N LEU A 1095 44.63 -26.36 -6.48
CA LEU A 1095 44.75 -25.60 -5.23
C LEU A 1095 45.76 -26.23 -4.24
N PRO A 1096 46.36 -25.44 -3.33
CA PRO A 1096 47.22 -25.98 -2.27
C PRO A 1096 46.41 -26.79 -1.25
N LEU A 1097 47.02 -27.86 -0.72
CA LEU A 1097 46.45 -28.89 0.17
C LEU A 1097 45.68 -28.41 1.43
N ASN A 1098 45.66 -27.13 1.75
CA ASN A 1098 45.03 -26.56 2.94
C ASN A 1098 43.71 -25.80 2.64
N THR A 1099 43.20 -25.87 1.40
CA THR A 1099 41.92 -25.22 0.99
C THR A 1099 40.70 -26.14 1.06
N SER A 1100 40.85 -27.40 1.45
CA SER A 1100 39.76 -28.40 1.52
C SER A 1100 38.78 -28.19 2.69
N LEU A 1101 38.82 -27.03 3.34
CA LEU A 1101 37.96 -26.62 4.45
C LEU A 1101 37.19 -25.31 4.14
N ILE A 1102 37.21 -24.88 2.88
CA ILE A 1102 36.54 -23.67 2.38
C ILE A 1102 35.35 -24.11 1.53
N ASP A 1103 34.13 -23.85 1.98
CA ASP A 1103 32.89 -24.23 1.27
C ASP A 1103 32.50 -23.25 0.15
N GLU A 1104 32.95 -22.00 0.22
CA GLU A 1104 32.54 -20.87 -0.63
C GLU A 1104 33.68 -19.86 -0.78
N VAL A 1105 33.81 -19.25 -1.95
CA VAL A 1105 34.73 -18.16 -2.25
C VAL A 1105 33.97 -17.04 -2.96
N ASP A 1106 33.98 -15.85 -2.37
CA ASP A 1106 33.47 -14.63 -2.99
C ASP A 1106 34.47 -14.13 -4.05
N ILE A 1107 33.98 -13.82 -5.26
CA ILE A 1107 34.78 -13.30 -6.36
C ILE A 1107 34.30 -11.92 -6.74
N GLU A 1108 35.24 -10.98 -6.75
CA GLU A 1108 35.11 -9.65 -7.32
C GLU A 1108 36.12 -9.55 -8.47
N VAL A 1109 35.63 -9.32 -9.69
CA VAL A 1109 36.45 -8.90 -10.81
C VAL A 1109 36.01 -7.51 -11.21
N SER A 1110 36.81 -6.52 -10.82
CA SER A 1110 36.69 -5.14 -11.30
C SER A 1110 37.68 -4.90 -12.44
N ALA A 1111 37.19 -4.35 -13.55
CA ALA A 1111 38.01 -3.47 -14.36
C ALA A 1111 37.83 -2.06 -13.80
N ASP A 1112 38.92 -1.38 -13.48
CA ASP A 1112 39.24 -0.10 -14.13
C ASP A 1112 40.49 0.57 -13.57
N PHE A 1113 41.32 1.10 -14.48
CA PHE A 1113 42.30 2.15 -14.22
C PHE A 1113 42.73 2.78 -15.57
N PHE A 1114 41.81 3.49 -16.24
CA PHE A 1114 42.18 4.41 -17.32
C PHE A 1114 42.78 5.74 -16.82
N PHE A 1115 43.19 5.80 -15.55
CA PHE A 1115 44.03 6.86 -14.99
C PHE A 1115 45.40 6.35 -14.59
N LEU A 1116 46.28 6.28 -15.60
CA LEU A 1116 47.71 6.14 -15.43
C LEU A 1116 48.29 7.40 -14.79
N ASP A 1117 48.30 7.47 -13.45
CA ASP A 1117 49.46 8.05 -12.79
C ASP A 1117 49.85 7.46 -11.42
N ARG A 1118 51.15 7.51 -11.14
CA ARG A 1118 51.87 6.63 -10.20
C ARG A 1118 51.64 6.91 -8.72
N ALA A 1119 50.82 7.89 -8.36
CA ALA A 1119 50.63 8.31 -6.96
C ALA A 1119 49.67 7.39 -6.17
N CYS A 1120 48.47 7.10 -6.70
CA CYS A 1120 47.47 6.26 -5.99
C CYS A 1120 47.88 4.78 -5.88
N ALA A 1121 48.71 4.29 -6.80
CA ALA A 1121 49.19 2.90 -6.82
C ALA A 1121 49.90 2.46 -5.52
N LEU A 1122 50.54 3.39 -4.79
CA LEU A 1122 51.25 3.08 -3.55
C LEU A 1122 50.34 2.84 -2.34
N PHE A 1123 49.08 3.32 -2.37
CA PHE A 1123 48.13 3.09 -1.27
C PHE A 1123 47.22 1.87 -1.53
N CYS A 1124 46.77 1.70 -2.77
CA CYS A 1124 45.82 0.63 -3.16
C CYS A 1124 46.38 -0.80 -3.03
N ILE A 1125 47.70 -1.00 -3.14
CA ILE A 1125 48.32 -2.34 -3.18
C ILE A 1125 48.42 -3.02 -1.78
N SER A 1126 48.17 -2.30 -0.68
CA SER A 1126 48.49 -2.80 0.68
C SER A 1126 47.43 -3.69 1.36
N LYS A 1127 46.21 -3.82 0.82
CA LYS A 1127 45.08 -4.46 1.53
C LYS A 1127 44.26 -5.51 0.79
N TRP A 1128 44.64 -5.91 -0.42
CA TRP A 1128 44.02 -7.05 -1.10
C TRP A 1128 44.81 -8.33 -0.86
N LYS A 1129 44.24 -9.22 -0.04
CA LYS A 1129 44.72 -10.59 0.17
C LYS A 1129 43.52 -11.50 0.45
N THR A 1130 43.33 -12.48 -0.45
CA THR A 1130 42.58 -13.74 -0.30
C THR A 1130 41.39 -13.71 0.65
#